data_AF-A0A1Q3VLC8-F1
#
_entry.id   AF-A0A1Q3VLC8-F1
#
_cell.length_a   1.000
_cell.length_b   1.000
_cell.length_c   1.000
_cell.angle_alpha   90.00
_cell.angle_beta   90.00
_cell.angle_gamma   90.00
#
_symmetry.space_group_name_H-M   'P 1'
#
loop_
_entity.id
_entity.type
_entity.pdbx_description
1 polymer ?
#
loop_
_entity_poly.entity_id
_entity_poly.type
_entity_poly.pdbx_seq_one_letter_code
_entity_poly.pdbx_strand_id
1 'polypeptide(L)'
;MSIIRRIAYPLAARTAWRTLVFAACLSMLLPPVSALAQNNQIVTVPLTVVTVPVPPTPQNPGGLEQQLIQIPDSSKLKINPDNAPTTPSPTVNVSTPAPLKVNTASGWGPSNDPMYGGKSGAPTCGGYWNGKLQERCPPSPAIFVAEAVGTCPAGSFVDIGAGGCYACPAGFNRTGDAVTSDTACSKADASVGLHQTGAKLAGDLCPAGGFFHLTTRGPECYTCPEGYKRSAATIDASNACFVPAGERFARATRHIKTIWPHDCKNGRFHDAWDGGGCWTCPPGYKRTGNHIADHNACAQNIDEKHAKATLRGKAECKAGEFFDPRNNGECWTCPSGTYRTVHPVTGNQACERRAGVQLTKATQVSGFSCPGGTFLDLISSREPIVRSRIEKQIIETGKQVSYGNSPGGTCWKCPPGHFRDIYHVASHAACKTNSIGWKPAPYVQPGLFGLNGASEVAQAVLADGRDLEALIAAMAADTKTPLAEMRKDIYDDIASAPQSSALLSVAVYKRIEAAVRNPAQATAAERRVVASLAEAIRLHRTFIAQNALDMYDQWTEALMRQAENDARKAGPGSMEQHRLNQLAFKGGEIPPDFMQFAEEQLVFNVMAPAAMQVFLTASTSMPQLRNMIFPQARARAQLLARRAAKEAAERLAKGVGKEIVEEVAKKVAVKATTKAMTKMASFAMKVGPQIVIDVMIEALVVSIEHYMAVFNARPELLANLAGAQQPVDMLRELNADDGWLFDQWAMSQGNSTIEPQNRSAFSSLATVALAKEPPVQTGPLPTDSLPKAPAQVNAPKVWLQMPGAATDIGMGGGSLWAIGSSAAPGDQGVFRWDGKTWVDMKGKGVRIDVDAQGYAWVVNEKGEIWRHDGRSWNRAAGIAKDIGIGPRGGIWVIGSQPVQGGFEIFRQVGGNWQMVPGGGVRIDVDPQGNAWVISDGGDVFRYTGSNWAGVPGVKARDIGIGGDGSVFVAATDGGVHKWNGQTWVKRDGRLSELTVDAQGIPFGTSDNKQIWMGYP
;
A
#
# COMPACT_ATOMS: atom_id res chain seq x y z
N MET A 1 17.29 -56.48 43.92
CA MET A 1 17.50 -57.69 44.75
C MET A 1 18.68 -58.47 44.15
N SER A 2 19.72 -58.73 44.97
CA SER A 2 20.85 -59.70 44.87
C SER A 2 21.63 -59.86 43.54
N ILE A 3 22.85 -59.32 43.38
CA ILE A 3 24.20 -59.80 43.80
C ILE A 3 24.72 -61.04 43.02
N ILE A 4 25.88 -60.90 42.34
CA ILE A 4 27.13 -61.71 42.46
C ILE A 4 28.27 -61.09 41.58
N ARG A 5 29.41 -60.77 42.25
CA ARG A 5 30.87 -60.86 41.93
C ARG A 5 31.35 -60.92 40.44
N ARG A 6 32.58 -60.54 40.01
CA ARG A 6 33.83 -59.91 40.51
C ARG A 6 34.78 -59.83 39.26
N ILE A 7 35.67 -58.81 39.24
CA ILE A 7 37.12 -58.87 38.88
C ILE A 7 37.60 -58.93 37.38
N ALA A 8 38.27 -57.82 37.01
CA ALA A 8 39.61 -57.62 36.39
C ALA A 8 39.97 -57.87 34.91
N TYR A 9 40.51 -56.79 34.32
CA TYR A 9 41.57 -56.59 33.30
C TYR A 9 42.74 -57.62 33.33
N PRO A 10 43.51 -57.82 32.21
CA PRO A 10 44.63 -56.92 31.86
C PRO A 10 45.00 -56.71 30.36
N LEU A 11 45.60 -55.53 30.15
CA LEU A 11 46.72 -55.08 29.29
C LEU A 11 47.17 -55.79 27.98
N ALA A 12 47.32 -54.93 26.96
CA ALA A 12 48.51 -54.63 26.14
C ALA A 12 49.02 -55.61 25.04
N ALA A 13 49.18 -55.10 23.81
CA ALA A 13 50.48 -54.65 23.23
C ALA A 13 50.57 -54.73 21.69
N ARG A 14 51.33 -53.77 21.11
CA ARG A 14 51.99 -53.63 19.78
C ARG A 14 51.38 -52.49 18.92
N THR A 15 51.90 -51.24 18.84
CA THR A 15 53.24 -50.68 18.44
C THR A 15 53.81 -51.30 17.15
N ALA A 16 54.37 -50.60 16.15
CA ALA A 16 54.76 -49.20 15.87
C ALA A 16 55.27 -49.05 14.40
N TRP A 17 55.72 -47.81 14.03
CA TRP A 17 56.51 -47.32 12.85
C TRP A 17 55.70 -46.45 11.84
N ARG A 18 55.87 -45.11 11.60
CA ARG A 18 57.00 -44.13 11.49
C ARG A 18 58.03 -44.55 10.40
N THR A 19 58.47 -43.81 9.36
CA THR A 19 58.38 -42.39 8.91
C THR A 19 59.11 -42.22 7.54
N LEU A 20 58.86 -41.11 6.80
CA LEU A 20 59.82 -40.24 6.04
C LEU A 20 60.10 -40.36 4.49
N VAL A 21 59.67 -39.29 3.77
CA VAL A 21 60.25 -38.46 2.63
C VAL A 21 60.46 -38.95 1.18
N PHE A 22 59.85 -38.28 0.17
CA PHE A 22 60.39 -37.19 -0.70
C PHE A 22 59.60 -36.99 -2.03
N ALA A 23 59.12 -35.75 -2.27
CA ALA A 23 58.93 -34.96 -3.54
C ALA A 23 58.23 -35.57 -4.79
N ALA A 24 57.43 -34.88 -5.63
CA ALA A 24 57.10 -33.46 -5.85
C ALA A 24 55.76 -33.31 -6.62
N CYS A 25 55.10 -32.15 -6.43
CA CYS A 25 54.09 -31.45 -7.28
C CYS A 25 52.83 -32.23 -7.71
N LEU A 26 51.60 -31.77 -7.45
CA LEU A 26 51.10 -30.40 -7.57
C LEU A 26 49.82 -30.26 -6.73
N SER A 27 49.85 -29.35 -5.74
CA SER A 27 48.82 -28.36 -5.37
C SER A 27 47.41 -28.50 -6.00
N MET A 28 46.27 -28.39 -5.30
CA MET A 28 45.92 -27.71 -4.04
C MET A 28 44.49 -28.15 -3.62
N LEU A 29 44.34 -28.64 -2.39
CA LEU A 29 43.54 -28.11 -1.26
C LEU A 29 42.01 -28.35 -1.26
N LEU A 30 41.61 -29.30 -0.42
CA LEU A 30 40.34 -29.30 0.35
C LEU A 30 40.53 -28.49 1.68
N PRO A 31 39.60 -28.56 2.67
CA PRO A 31 38.83 -27.51 3.38
C PRO A 31 39.48 -27.24 4.79
N PRO A 32 38.84 -27.02 5.97
CA PRO A 32 37.51 -26.55 6.37
C PRO A 32 37.55 -25.34 7.36
N VAL A 33 36.36 -24.97 7.84
CA VAL A 33 35.98 -23.81 8.65
C VAL A 33 36.33 -23.98 10.15
N SER A 34 36.86 -22.93 10.79
CA SER A 34 36.54 -22.52 12.18
C SER A 34 37.10 -21.12 12.57
N ALA A 35 36.17 -20.23 12.95
CA ALA A 35 36.26 -19.08 13.86
C ALA A 35 37.07 -17.79 13.51
N LEU A 36 36.36 -16.68 13.21
CA LEU A 36 36.30 -15.43 14.01
C LEU A 36 35.65 -14.25 13.22
N ALA A 37 34.76 -13.54 13.93
CA ALA A 37 34.35 -12.11 13.90
C ALA A 37 34.53 -11.19 12.65
N GLN A 38 33.46 -10.40 12.41
CA GLN A 38 33.39 -9.03 11.83
C GLN A 38 34.00 -8.73 10.44
N ASN A 39 33.14 -8.61 9.42
CA ASN A 39 33.01 -7.46 8.50
C ASN A 39 32.17 -7.83 7.27
N ASN A 40 30.98 -7.23 7.11
CA ASN A 40 30.29 -7.18 5.83
C ASN A 40 30.70 -5.88 5.10
N GLN A 41 31.78 -5.92 4.32
CA GLN A 41 32.06 -4.90 3.31
C GLN A 41 31.37 -5.27 1.99
N ILE A 42 30.53 -4.37 1.50
CA ILE A 42 30.15 -4.32 0.09
C ILE A 42 31.31 -3.64 -0.66
N VAL A 43 31.86 -4.28 -1.68
CA VAL A 43 32.89 -3.70 -2.56
C VAL A 43 32.21 -2.78 -3.57
N THR A 44 32.50 -1.48 -3.52
CA THR A 44 32.12 -0.48 -4.53
C THR A 44 33.32 -0.18 -5.43
N VAL A 45 33.15 -0.25 -6.75
CA VAL A 45 34.13 0.27 -7.73
C VAL A 45 33.67 1.66 -8.17
N PRO A 46 34.46 2.74 -7.98
CA PRO A 46 34.07 4.08 -8.42
C PRO A 46 34.23 4.23 -9.95
N LEU A 47 33.17 4.68 -10.63
CA LEU A 47 33.22 5.17 -12.01
C LEU A 47 33.52 6.67 -11.97
N THR A 48 34.48 7.14 -12.76
CA THR A 48 34.81 8.58 -12.86
C THR A 48 34.37 9.11 -14.23
N VAL A 49 33.71 10.26 -14.24
CA VAL A 49 33.31 10.97 -15.45
C VAL A 49 34.43 11.93 -15.83
N VAL A 50 34.95 11.81 -17.05
CA VAL A 50 36.00 12.70 -17.57
C VAL A 50 35.46 13.44 -18.78
N THR A 51 35.73 14.74 -18.84
CA THR A 51 35.33 15.59 -19.97
C THR A 51 36.46 15.58 -21.02
N VAL A 52 36.16 15.14 -22.23
CA VAL A 52 37.13 15.07 -23.33
C VAL A 52 36.75 16.05 -24.45
N PRO A 53 37.73 16.67 -25.12
CA PRO A 53 37.47 17.52 -26.26
C PRO A 53 37.09 16.72 -27.51
N VAL A 54 36.04 17.16 -28.20
CA VAL A 54 35.57 16.64 -29.49
C VAL A 54 35.31 17.79 -30.47
N PRO A 55 35.36 17.55 -31.79
CA PRO A 55 35.12 18.60 -32.78
C PRO A 55 33.77 19.29 -32.55
N PRO A 56 33.71 20.64 -32.47
CA PRO A 56 32.47 21.34 -32.17
C PRO A 56 31.43 21.17 -33.30
N THR A 57 30.19 20.95 -32.91
CA THR A 57 29.02 20.82 -33.80
C THR A 57 28.00 21.92 -33.48
N PRO A 58 27.01 22.19 -34.35
CA PRO A 58 25.96 23.17 -34.07
C PRO A 58 25.17 22.90 -32.78
N GLN A 59 25.13 21.64 -32.32
CA GLN A 59 24.49 21.25 -31.06
C GLN A 59 25.44 21.24 -29.85
N ASN A 60 26.76 21.26 -30.07
CA ASN A 60 27.77 21.35 -29.00
C ASN A 60 28.92 22.29 -29.42
N PRO A 61 28.69 23.61 -29.40
CA PRO A 61 29.65 24.60 -29.87
C PRO A 61 30.91 24.69 -28.98
N GLY A 62 30.87 24.12 -27.77
CA GLY A 62 32.01 24.05 -26.85
C GLY A 62 32.94 22.86 -27.08
N GLY A 63 32.56 21.89 -27.92
CA GLY A 63 33.41 20.75 -28.26
C GLY A 63 33.85 19.91 -27.05
N LEU A 64 32.98 19.72 -26.05
CA LEU A 64 33.28 18.93 -24.84
C LEU A 64 32.20 17.86 -24.62
N GLU A 65 32.61 16.62 -24.44
CA GLU A 65 31.73 15.47 -24.20
C GLU A 65 32.17 14.71 -22.94
N GLN A 66 31.22 14.22 -22.14
CA GLN A 66 31.50 13.47 -20.91
C GLN A 66 31.54 11.97 -21.19
N GLN A 67 32.65 11.31 -20.85
CA GLN A 67 32.78 9.86 -20.95
C GLN A 67 32.97 9.23 -19.56
N LEU A 68 32.35 8.07 -19.34
CA LEU A 68 32.60 7.24 -18.17
C LEU A 68 33.80 6.31 -18.45
N ILE A 69 34.80 6.35 -17.58
CA ILE A 69 35.97 5.48 -17.68
C ILE A 69 36.18 4.76 -16.34
N GLN A 70 36.52 3.47 -16.39
CA GLN A 70 37.03 2.73 -15.24
C GLN A 70 38.55 2.93 -15.13
N ILE A 71 39.03 3.42 -13.98
CA ILE A 71 40.46 3.55 -13.71
C ILE A 71 40.85 2.42 -12.73
N PRO A 72 41.66 1.44 -13.16
CA PRO A 72 42.23 0.47 -12.23
C PRO A 72 43.43 1.11 -11.53
N ASP A 73 43.29 1.31 -10.22
CA ASP A 73 44.37 1.60 -9.27
C ASP A 73 45.01 3.01 -9.38
N SER A 74 44.52 3.94 -8.57
CA SER A 74 45.02 5.33 -8.46
C SER A 74 46.40 5.45 -7.80
N SER A 75 47.00 4.34 -7.34
CA SER A 75 48.30 4.37 -6.67
C SER A 75 49.52 4.47 -7.62
N LYS A 76 49.31 4.48 -8.96
CA LYS A 76 50.40 4.49 -9.96
C LYS A 76 50.52 5.70 -10.88
N LEU A 77 49.75 6.77 -10.67
CA LEU A 77 49.88 8.00 -11.48
C LEU A 77 50.93 8.96 -10.86
N LYS A 78 52.11 9.05 -11.48
CA LYS A 78 53.03 10.19 -11.30
C LYS A 78 52.80 11.17 -12.45
N ILE A 79 52.41 12.41 -12.15
CA ILE A 79 52.31 13.50 -13.13
C ILE A 79 53.57 14.38 -13.01
N ASN A 80 54.23 14.62 -14.14
CA ASN A 80 55.40 15.49 -14.29
C ASN A 80 54.95 16.97 -14.40
N PRO A 81 55.58 17.96 -13.74
CA PRO A 81 55.00 19.31 -13.61
C PRO A 81 55.30 20.31 -14.76
N ASP A 82 55.96 19.91 -15.84
CA ASP A 82 56.69 20.89 -16.67
C ASP A 82 55.96 21.54 -17.86
N ASN A 83 54.62 21.59 -17.92
CA ASN A 83 53.94 22.32 -19.01
C ASN A 83 52.67 23.05 -18.55
N ALA A 84 52.85 24.24 -17.99
CA ALA A 84 51.80 25.24 -17.84
C ALA A 84 51.99 26.36 -18.88
N PRO A 85 51.04 26.62 -19.79
CA PRO A 85 51.08 27.82 -20.62
C PRO A 85 50.60 29.04 -19.82
N THR A 86 51.47 30.04 -19.79
CA THR A 86 51.35 31.36 -19.18
C THR A 86 50.60 32.35 -20.08
N THR A 87 49.57 33.03 -19.55
CA THR A 87 49.25 34.49 -19.61
C THR A 87 47.75 34.84 -19.64
N PRO A 88 47.32 36.02 -19.13
CA PRO A 88 46.02 36.21 -18.46
C PRO A 88 45.06 37.17 -19.17
N SER A 89 43.76 37.08 -18.89
CA SER A 89 42.74 38.16 -19.07
C SER A 89 41.39 37.78 -18.42
N PRO A 90 40.53 38.76 -18.09
CA PRO A 90 40.46 39.52 -16.85
C PRO A 90 39.38 38.98 -15.88
N THR A 91 39.61 39.17 -14.58
CA THR A 91 38.71 38.81 -13.49
C THR A 91 37.42 39.66 -13.48
N VAL A 92 36.27 39.00 -13.64
CA VAL A 92 34.99 39.48 -13.13
C VAL A 92 34.78 38.86 -11.75
N ASN A 93 34.87 39.68 -10.70
CA ASN A 93 34.55 39.26 -9.34
C ASN A 93 33.05 39.07 -9.19
N VAL A 94 32.59 37.82 -9.27
CA VAL A 94 31.30 37.39 -8.73
C VAL A 94 31.57 36.86 -7.33
N SER A 95 31.15 37.57 -6.29
CA SER A 95 31.08 36.99 -4.95
C SER A 95 30.01 35.90 -4.96
N THR A 96 30.43 34.67 -5.20
CA THR A 96 29.62 33.48 -4.91
C THR A 96 29.47 33.37 -3.39
N PRO A 97 28.25 33.33 -2.82
CA PRO A 97 28.07 32.77 -1.50
C PRO A 97 28.63 31.34 -1.51
N ALA A 98 29.40 30.98 -0.48
CA ALA A 98 30.07 29.70 -0.42
C ALA A 98 29.09 28.54 -0.68
N PRO A 99 29.45 27.54 -1.51
CA PRO A 99 28.65 26.34 -1.63
C PRO A 99 28.54 25.68 -0.26
N LEU A 100 27.31 25.39 0.18
CA LEU A 100 27.03 24.59 1.37
C LEU A 100 27.74 23.25 1.21
N LYS A 101 28.80 23.04 2.01
CA LYS A 101 29.48 21.75 2.10
C LYS A 101 28.58 20.78 2.86
N VAL A 102 27.86 19.95 2.12
CA VAL A 102 27.17 18.78 2.68
C VAL A 102 28.24 17.75 3.03
N ASN A 103 28.42 17.50 4.33
CA ASN A 103 29.36 16.49 4.81
C ASN A 103 28.71 15.10 4.67
N THR A 104 29.17 14.29 3.73
CA THR A 104 28.64 12.94 3.45
C THR A 104 29.22 11.84 4.34
N ALA A 105 29.83 12.19 5.48
CA ALA A 105 30.39 11.21 6.40
C ALA A 105 30.29 11.63 7.87
N SER A 106 29.29 11.14 8.60
CA SER A 106 29.37 10.87 10.06
C SER A 106 28.13 10.11 10.54
N GLY A 107 28.32 9.24 11.54
CA GLY A 107 27.33 8.30 12.06
C GLY A 107 26.11 8.90 12.77
N TRP A 108 25.25 7.96 13.16
CA TRP A 108 23.98 8.08 13.89
C TRP A 108 23.84 9.30 14.85
N GLY A 109 23.00 10.27 14.42
CA GLY A 109 22.49 11.46 15.12
C GLY A 109 23.50 12.61 15.35
N PRO A 110 23.07 13.86 15.69
CA PRO A 110 22.06 14.73 15.09
C PRO A 110 22.62 15.53 13.90
N SER A 111 21.78 16.05 12.99
CA SER A 111 22.25 16.92 11.91
C SER A 111 22.81 18.24 12.48
N ASN A 112 24.13 18.44 12.37
CA ASN A 112 24.80 19.71 12.71
C ASN A 112 24.56 20.81 11.65
N ASP A 113 23.43 20.75 10.94
CA ASP A 113 23.10 21.69 9.87
C ASP A 113 22.54 22.99 10.49
N PRO A 114 23.11 24.17 10.14
CA PRO A 114 22.66 25.47 10.64
C PRO A 114 21.15 25.74 10.49
N MET A 115 20.46 25.09 9.55
CA MET A 115 19.01 25.20 9.37
C MET A 115 18.18 24.61 10.51
N TYR A 116 18.76 23.74 11.33
CA TYR A 116 18.09 23.06 12.45
C TYR A 116 18.25 23.79 13.79
N GLY A 117 18.90 24.96 13.80
CA GLY A 117 19.35 25.60 15.04
C GLY A 117 20.24 24.68 15.90
N GLY A 118 20.86 23.66 15.29
CA GLY A 118 21.68 22.64 15.94
C GLY A 118 20.92 21.61 16.80
N LYS A 119 19.61 21.39 16.59
CA LYS A 119 18.79 20.47 17.39
C LYS A 119 18.12 19.37 16.54
N SER A 120 18.12 18.13 17.04
CA SER A 120 17.38 17.00 16.45
C SER A 120 16.06 16.75 17.17
N GLY A 121 15.15 16.02 16.50
CA GLY A 121 14.03 15.38 17.17
C GLY A 121 14.53 14.39 18.23
N ALA A 122 13.70 14.13 19.25
CA ALA A 122 14.04 13.23 20.35
C ALA A 122 12.79 12.53 20.87
N PRO A 123 12.91 11.27 21.34
CA PRO A 123 11.80 10.58 21.94
C PRO A 123 11.54 11.06 23.36
N THR A 124 10.26 11.20 23.70
CA THR A 124 9.77 11.58 25.02
C THR A 124 9.45 10.35 25.89
N CYS A 125 9.08 9.22 25.26
CA CYS A 125 8.88 7.92 25.89
C CYS A 125 9.02 6.80 24.86
N GLY A 126 9.19 5.56 25.30
CA GLY A 126 9.18 4.36 24.45
C GLY A 126 10.36 4.19 23.50
N GLY A 127 11.24 5.19 23.38
CA GLY A 127 12.38 5.21 22.47
C GLY A 127 13.72 4.87 23.13
N TYR A 128 14.74 4.68 22.29
CA TYR A 128 16.13 4.62 22.72
C TYR A 128 16.74 6.02 22.53
N TRP A 129 17.41 6.57 23.54
CA TRP A 129 17.97 7.91 23.44
C TRP A 129 19.18 8.10 24.34
N ASN A 130 20.23 8.74 23.82
CA ASN A 130 21.48 8.99 24.56
C ASN A 130 22.05 7.74 25.26
N GLY A 131 21.99 6.59 24.59
CA GLY A 131 22.49 5.32 25.13
C GLY A 131 21.57 4.63 26.15
N LYS A 132 20.39 5.21 26.44
CA LYS A 132 19.43 4.71 27.43
C LYS A 132 18.09 4.34 26.80
N LEU A 133 17.58 3.16 27.16
CA LEU A 133 16.22 2.76 26.85
C LEU A 133 15.23 3.50 27.75
N GLN A 134 14.25 4.19 27.17
CA GLN A 134 13.19 4.87 27.90
C GLN A 134 12.07 3.89 28.31
N GLU A 135 11.32 4.25 29.36
CA GLU A 135 10.11 3.51 29.74
C GLU A 135 9.05 3.60 28.64
N ARG A 136 8.21 2.57 28.54
CA ARG A 136 7.09 2.57 27.59
C ARG A 136 6.18 3.76 27.85
N CYS A 137 5.60 4.28 26.77
CA CYS A 137 4.62 5.34 26.91
C CYS A 137 3.44 4.87 27.76
N PRO A 138 2.91 5.74 28.66
CA PRO A 138 1.86 5.35 29.59
C PRO A 138 0.59 4.94 28.83
N PRO A 139 -0.19 3.99 29.35
CA PRO A 139 -1.48 3.65 28.75
C PRO A 139 -2.46 4.82 28.85
N SER A 140 -3.48 4.80 28.01
CA SER A 140 -4.49 5.85 27.97
C SER A 140 -5.91 5.28 28.10
N PRO A 141 -6.84 6.03 28.71
CA PRO A 141 -8.24 5.67 28.66
C PRO A 141 -8.80 5.73 27.22
N ALA A 142 -9.86 4.96 26.99
CA ALA A 142 -10.67 5.06 25.78
C ALA A 142 -11.56 6.30 25.84
N ILE A 143 -11.86 6.85 24.67
CA ILE A 143 -12.68 8.05 24.47
C ILE A 143 -14.08 7.60 24.04
N PHE A 144 -15.09 7.96 24.82
CA PHE A 144 -16.48 7.74 24.47
C PHE A 144 -16.85 8.60 23.27
N VAL A 145 -17.51 8.00 22.28
CA VAL A 145 -17.93 8.67 21.05
C VAL A 145 -19.45 8.84 20.98
N ALA A 146 -20.19 7.75 21.17
CA ALA A 146 -21.65 7.75 21.07
C ALA A 146 -22.25 6.50 21.71
N GLU A 147 -23.56 6.51 21.94
CA GLU A 147 -24.34 5.28 22.13
C GLU A 147 -24.32 4.43 20.87
N ALA A 148 -24.32 3.10 21.02
CA ALA A 148 -24.53 2.20 19.90
C ALA A 148 -25.98 2.31 19.40
N VAL A 149 -26.17 2.31 18.08
CA VAL A 149 -27.50 2.42 17.46
C VAL A 149 -28.19 1.06 17.42
N GLY A 150 -29.36 0.96 18.06
CA GLY A 150 -30.27 -0.20 17.92
C GLY A 150 -31.45 -0.17 18.89
N THR A 151 -32.61 0.32 18.46
CA THR A 151 -33.90 -0.05 19.08
C THR A 151 -34.48 -1.23 18.30
N CYS A 152 -34.69 -2.36 18.96
CA CYS A 152 -35.31 -3.51 18.31
C CYS A 152 -36.79 -3.20 18.00
N PRO A 153 -37.25 -3.40 16.75
CA PRO A 153 -38.66 -3.28 16.41
C PRO A 153 -39.54 -4.15 17.31
N ALA A 154 -40.76 -3.70 17.62
CA ALA A 154 -41.69 -4.48 18.42
C ALA A 154 -41.94 -5.86 17.81
N GLY A 155 -41.84 -6.92 18.62
CA GLY A 155 -41.93 -8.31 18.14
C GLY A 155 -40.60 -8.94 17.72
N SER A 156 -39.49 -8.20 17.78
CA SER A 156 -38.13 -8.74 17.64
C SER A 156 -37.42 -8.84 19.00
N PHE A 157 -36.35 -9.63 19.06
CA PHE A 157 -35.54 -9.88 20.24
C PHE A 157 -34.05 -9.69 19.93
N VAL A 158 -33.28 -9.27 20.94
CA VAL A 158 -31.84 -9.02 20.83
C VAL A 158 -31.07 -10.33 20.84
N ASP A 159 -30.08 -10.48 19.95
CA ASP A 159 -29.00 -11.45 20.10
C ASP A 159 -27.64 -10.73 20.12
N ILE A 160 -26.98 -10.83 21.27
CA ILE A 160 -25.73 -10.13 21.57
C ILE A 160 -24.54 -10.80 20.86
N GLY A 161 -24.56 -12.12 20.68
CA GLY A 161 -23.49 -12.87 20.03
C GLY A 161 -23.50 -12.76 18.51
N ALA A 162 -24.69 -12.60 17.92
CA ALA A 162 -24.93 -12.42 16.49
C ALA A 162 -25.12 -10.95 16.08
N GLY A 163 -24.93 -10.00 17.02
CA GLY A 163 -24.76 -8.57 16.75
C GLY A 163 -25.99 -7.84 16.21
N GLY A 164 -27.20 -8.13 16.69
CA GLY A 164 -28.40 -7.44 16.19
C GLY A 164 -29.73 -7.88 16.78
N CYS A 165 -30.82 -7.38 16.20
CA CYS A 165 -32.20 -7.78 16.51
C CYS A 165 -32.68 -8.83 15.51
N TYR A 166 -33.40 -9.84 15.99
CA TYR A 166 -33.92 -10.97 15.23
C TYR A 166 -35.40 -11.17 15.51
N ALA A 167 -36.15 -11.67 14.54
CA ALA A 167 -37.58 -11.94 14.71
C ALA A 167 -37.94 -13.34 14.19
N CYS A 168 -38.93 -13.96 14.83
CA CYS A 168 -39.51 -15.20 14.33
C CYS A 168 -40.60 -14.93 13.29
N PRO A 169 -40.77 -15.82 12.30
CA PRO A 169 -41.89 -15.73 11.35
C PRO A 169 -43.25 -15.72 12.06
N ALA A 170 -44.26 -15.14 11.42
CA ALA A 170 -45.59 -15.01 12.00
C ALA A 170 -46.16 -16.36 12.47
N GLY A 171 -46.60 -16.41 13.73
CA GLY A 171 -47.13 -17.63 14.36
C GLY A 171 -46.07 -18.58 14.93
N PHE A 172 -44.78 -18.24 14.85
CA PHE A 172 -43.71 -18.97 15.52
C PHE A 172 -43.20 -18.19 16.74
N ASN A 173 -42.94 -18.92 17.82
CA ASN A 173 -42.39 -18.44 19.09
C ASN A 173 -40.88 -18.75 19.18
N ARG A 174 -40.14 -17.86 19.84
CA ARG A 174 -38.71 -18.01 20.10
C ARG A 174 -38.40 -19.27 20.93
N THR A 175 -37.43 -20.07 20.49
CA THR A 175 -36.87 -21.19 21.27
C THR A 175 -35.65 -20.77 22.10
N GLY A 176 -34.96 -21.71 22.75
CA GLY A 176 -33.66 -21.45 23.39
C GLY A 176 -32.45 -21.53 22.45
N ASP A 177 -32.61 -21.96 21.20
CA ASP A 177 -31.50 -22.31 20.30
C ASP A 177 -30.86 -21.07 19.65
N ALA A 178 -29.63 -21.11 19.16
CA ALA A 178 -28.99 -19.92 18.58
C ALA A 178 -29.82 -19.29 17.44
N VAL A 179 -29.85 -17.95 17.32
CA VAL A 179 -30.68 -17.24 16.31
C VAL A 179 -30.29 -17.54 14.86
N THR A 180 -29.08 -18.05 14.66
CA THR A 180 -28.57 -18.49 13.36
C THR A 180 -29.02 -19.89 12.96
N SER A 181 -29.62 -20.66 13.87
CA SER A 181 -30.04 -22.05 13.67
C SER A 181 -31.45 -22.15 13.07
N ASP A 182 -31.71 -23.24 12.33
CA ASP A 182 -33.04 -23.55 11.75
C ASP A 182 -34.09 -23.96 12.80
N THR A 183 -33.70 -23.97 14.09
CA THR A 183 -34.57 -24.29 15.22
C THR A 183 -34.79 -23.10 16.14
N ALA A 184 -34.33 -21.90 15.75
CA ALA A 184 -34.45 -20.68 16.55
C ALA A 184 -35.91 -20.30 16.87
N CYS A 185 -36.87 -20.75 16.06
CA CYS A 185 -38.29 -20.45 16.16
C CYS A 185 -39.13 -21.74 16.08
N SER A 186 -40.22 -21.80 16.85
CA SER A 186 -41.09 -22.99 16.98
C SER A 186 -42.57 -22.66 16.95
N LYS A 187 -43.40 -23.55 16.43
CA LYS A 187 -44.86 -23.45 16.42
C LYS A 187 -45.47 -24.81 16.74
N ALA A 188 -46.49 -24.86 17.59
CA ALA A 188 -47.19 -26.12 17.87
C ALA A 188 -47.93 -26.61 16.62
N ASP A 189 -47.74 -27.88 16.27
CA ASP A 189 -48.37 -28.57 15.14
C ASP A 189 -48.58 -30.04 15.47
N ALA A 190 -49.81 -30.40 15.86
CA ALA A 190 -50.20 -31.73 16.29
C ALA A 190 -50.15 -32.80 15.17
N SER A 191 -49.97 -32.41 13.92
CA SER A 191 -49.81 -33.34 12.79
C SER A 191 -48.42 -33.97 12.71
N VAL A 192 -47.47 -33.48 13.51
CA VAL A 192 -46.09 -33.95 13.54
C VAL A 192 -45.92 -35.05 14.59
N GLY A 193 -45.77 -36.31 14.16
CA GLY A 193 -45.48 -37.44 15.06
C GLY A 193 -44.02 -37.50 15.52
N LEU A 194 -43.75 -38.18 16.66
CA LEU A 194 -42.39 -38.48 17.11
C LEU A 194 -41.76 -39.44 16.10
N HIS A 195 -40.67 -39.04 15.47
CA HIS A 195 -39.94 -39.90 14.54
C HIS A 195 -38.47 -39.92 14.89
N GLN A 196 -37.96 -41.09 15.28
CA GLN A 196 -36.55 -41.34 15.50
C GLN A 196 -35.94 -41.97 14.24
N THR A 197 -34.77 -41.49 13.86
CA THR A 197 -34.04 -41.97 12.68
C THR A 197 -32.53 -41.88 12.91
N GLY A 198 -31.78 -42.64 12.11
CA GLY A 198 -30.32 -42.60 12.15
C GLY A 198 -29.76 -41.30 11.57
N ALA A 199 -28.58 -40.89 12.05
CA ALA A 199 -27.79 -39.87 11.39
C ALA A 199 -27.13 -40.47 10.13
N LYS A 200 -26.85 -39.63 9.13
CA LYS A 200 -26.12 -40.04 7.92
C LYS A 200 -24.69 -39.55 8.00
N LEU A 201 -23.74 -40.42 7.70
CA LEU A 201 -22.34 -40.03 7.51
C LEU A 201 -22.26 -39.10 6.30
N ALA A 202 -21.85 -37.85 6.53
CA ALA A 202 -21.69 -36.84 5.49
C ALA A 202 -20.29 -36.92 4.84
N GLY A 203 -19.30 -37.39 5.58
CA GLY A 203 -17.95 -37.66 5.09
C GLY A 203 -16.92 -37.63 6.20
N ASP A 204 -15.66 -37.84 5.83
CA ASP A 204 -14.52 -37.67 6.74
C ASP A 204 -14.29 -36.18 7.04
N LEU A 205 -13.93 -35.86 8.29
CA LEU A 205 -13.62 -34.49 8.71
C LEU A 205 -12.39 -33.92 7.98
N CYS A 206 -11.45 -34.79 7.62
CA CYS A 206 -10.22 -34.43 6.94
C CYS A 206 -10.15 -35.04 5.53
N PRO A 207 -9.46 -34.39 4.58
CA PRO A 207 -9.23 -34.94 3.25
C PRO A 207 -8.61 -36.34 3.29
N ALA A 208 -8.84 -37.15 2.25
CA ALA A 208 -8.37 -38.54 2.19
C ALA A 208 -6.88 -38.70 2.56
N GLY A 209 -6.59 -39.63 3.48
CA GLY A 209 -5.25 -39.85 4.04
C GLY A 209 -4.85 -38.88 5.17
N GLY A 210 -5.75 -37.95 5.53
CA GLY A 210 -5.58 -37.03 6.64
C GLY A 210 -6.23 -37.51 7.94
N PHE A 211 -5.85 -36.87 9.04
CA PHE A 211 -6.39 -37.13 10.37
C PHE A 211 -6.54 -35.84 11.17
N PHE A 212 -7.50 -35.84 12.09
CA PHE A 212 -7.84 -34.72 12.95
C PHE A 212 -6.89 -34.58 14.16
N HIS A 213 -6.57 -33.35 14.54
CA HIS A 213 -5.89 -33.04 15.80
C HIS A 213 -6.39 -31.71 16.41
N LEU A 214 -6.57 -31.69 17.73
CA LEU A 214 -6.96 -30.50 18.50
C LEU A 214 -5.71 -29.70 18.89
N THR A 215 -5.63 -28.43 18.49
CA THR A 215 -4.54 -27.52 18.86
C THR A 215 -5.05 -26.30 19.62
N THR A 216 -4.14 -25.50 20.19
CA THR A 216 -4.46 -24.22 20.84
C THR A 216 -5.05 -23.16 19.90
N ARG A 217 -4.91 -23.34 18.59
CA ARG A 217 -5.49 -22.48 17.54
C ARG A 217 -6.84 -23.01 17.03
N GLY A 218 -7.33 -24.12 17.60
CA GLY A 218 -8.54 -24.81 17.17
C GLY A 218 -8.26 -26.17 16.50
N PRO A 219 -9.32 -26.83 16.00
CA PRO A 219 -9.23 -28.12 15.32
C PRO A 219 -8.57 -28.02 13.93
N GLU A 220 -7.57 -28.86 13.67
CA GLU A 220 -6.74 -28.83 12.46
C GLU A 220 -6.61 -30.22 11.82
N CYS A 221 -6.46 -30.28 10.48
CA CYS A 221 -6.26 -31.51 9.72
C CYS A 221 -4.78 -31.69 9.34
N TYR A 222 -4.25 -32.88 9.57
CA TYR A 222 -2.86 -33.25 9.29
C TYR A 222 -2.77 -34.47 8.38
N THR A 223 -1.63 -34.66 7.72
CA THR A 223 -1.35 -35.87 6.91
C THR A 223 0.05 -36.38 7.21
N CYS A 224 0.22 -37.70 7.11
CA CYS A 224 1.54 -38.32 7.09
C CYS A 224 2.04 -38.47 5.63
N PRO A 225 3.37 -38.47 5.41
CA PRO A 225 3.94 -38.80 4.11
C PRO A 225 3.47 -40.18 3.63
N GLU A 226 3.44 -40.39 2.32
CA GLU A 226 3.01 -41.65 1.73
C GLU A 226 3.82 -42.84 2.29
N GLY A 227 3.12 -43.89 2.72
CA GLY A 227 3.72 -45.06 3.36
C GLY A 227 4.01 -44.93 4.87
N TYR A 228 3.82 -43.75 5.47
CA TYR A 228 3.97 -43.53 6.91
C TYR A 228 2.61 -43.56 7.62
N LYS A 229 2.56 -44.18 8.80
CA LYS A 229 1.40 -44.24 9.70
C LYS A 229 1.50 -43.19 10.79
N ARG A 230 0.36 -42.80 11.37
CA ARG A 230 0.32 -41.90 12.53
C ARG A 230 0.81 -42.62 13.80
N SER A 231 1.76 -42.01 14.52
CA SER A 231 2.20 -42.47 15.85
C SER A 231 1.34 -41.90 16.97
N ALA A 232 1.62 -42.28 18.22
CA ALA A 232 1.00 -41.68 19.41
C ALA A 232 1.68 -40.37 19.89
N ALA A 233 2.76 -39.94 19.25
CA ALA A 233 3.50 -38.72 19.64
C ALA A 233 2.68 -37.45 19.38
N THR A 234 3.03 -36.30 19.96
CA THR A 234 2.38 -35.02 19.66
C THR A 234 2.59 -34.63 18.19
N ILE A 235 1.73 -33.76 17.65
CA ILE A 235 1.71 -33.48 16.20
C ILE A 235 2.96 -32.76 15.68
N ASP A 236 3.62 -32.00 16.56
CA ASP A 236 4.84 -31.24 16.34
C ASP A 236 6.12 -32.08 16.49
N ALA A 237 5.99 -33.29 17.04
CA ALA A 237 7.10 -34.20 17.23
C ALA A 237 7.67 -34.70 15.89
N SER A 238 8.98 -34.88 15.83
CA SER A 238 9.69 -35.41 14.65
C SER A 238 9.27 -36.83 14.28
N ASN A 239 8.67 -37.58 15.22
CA ASN A 239 8.14 -38.91 15.05
C ASN A 239 6.61 -38.96 15.04
N ALA A 240 5.93 -37.85 14.74
CA ALA A 240 4.47 -37.81 14.60
C ALA A 240 3.95 -38.84 13.58
N CYS A 241 4.74 -39.13 12.54
CA CYS A 241 4.51 -40.18 11.56
C CYS A 241 5.65 -41.20 11.57
N PHE A 242 5.35 -42.47 11.33
CA PHE A 242 6.35 -43.53 11.30
C PHE A 242 6.05 -44.66 10.32
N VAL A 243 7.10 -45.30 9.79
CA VAL A 243 7.02 -46.61 9.14
C VAL A 243 7.39 -47.66 10.20
N PRO A 244 6.50 -48.61 10.54
CA PRO A 244 6.81 -49.64 11.54
C PRO A 244 8.04 -50.45 11.15
N ALA A 245 8.90 -50.79 12.12
CA ALA A 245 9.93 -51.79 11.91
C ALA A 245 9.28 -53.15 11.56
N GLY A 246 9.88 -53.89 10.64
CA GLY A 246 9.35 -55.18 10.20
C GLY A 246 10.28 -55.94 9.28
N GLU A 247 9.83 -57.10 8.79
CA GLU A 247 10.60 -57.95 7.88
C GLU A 247 9.82 -58.18 6.58
N ARG A 248 10.47 -58.03 5.43
CA ARG A 248 9.95 -58.50 4.13
C ARG A 248 10.42 -59.91 3.88
N PHE A 249 9.51 -60.78 3.47
CA PHE A 249 9.79 -62.19 3.21
C PHE A 249 9.88 -62.50 1.72
N ALA A 250 10.77 -63.42 1.36
CA ALA A 250 10.92 -63.93 -0.01
C ALA A 250 11.26 -65.42 -0.02
N ARG A 251 10.95 -66.08 -1.14
CA ARG A 251 11.38 -67.46 -1.42
C ARG A 251 12.87 -67.49 -1.76
N ALA A 252 13.53 -68.59 -1.43
CA ALA A 252 14.88 -68.86 -1.90
C ALA A 252 14.86 -69.46 -3.31
N THR A 253 15.88 -69.19 -4.12
CA THR A 253 16.01 -69.72 -5.49
C THR A 253 17.02 -70.87 -5.51
N ARG A 254 16.61 -72.04 -6.03
CA ARG A 254 17.50 -73.19 -6.24
C ARG A 254 18.36 -72.96 -7.48
N HIS A 255 19.65 -73.18 -7.38
CA HIS A 255 20.57 -73.10 -8.52
C HIS A 255 20.95 -74.47 -9.06
N ILE A 256 21.22 -75.43 -8.17
CA ILE A 256 21.60 -76.80 -8.53
C ILE A 256 20.98 -77.78 -7.53
N LYS A 257 20.67 -78.99 -8.00
CA LYS A 257 20.25 -80.12 -7.16
C LYS A 257 21.49 -80.97 -6.85
N THR A 258 21.81 -81.13 -5.57
CA THR A 258 22.97 -81.88 -5.10
C THR A 258 22.82 -82.23 -3.62
N ILE A 259 23.18 -83.46 -3.25
CA ILE A 259 23.21 -83.88 -1.85
C ILE A 259 24.45 -83.40 -1.10
N TRP A 260 25.45 -82.86 -1.81
CA TRP A 260 26.76 -82.55 -1.26
C TRP A 260 26.94 -81.05 -1.01
N PRO A 261 27.16 -80.62 0.25
CA PRO A 261 27.30 -79.19 0.58
C PRO A 261 28.51 -78.50 -0.08
N HIS A 262 29.57 -79.27 -0.39
CA HIS A 262 30.79 -78.73 -1.02
C HIS A 262 30.60 -78.28 -2.48
N ASP A 263 29.49 -78.66 -3.13
CA ASP A 263 29.15 -78.19 -4.47
C ASP A 263 28.62 -76.75 -4.48
N CYS A 264 28.26 -76.20 -3.31
CA CYS A 264 27.73 -74.84 -3.18
C CYS A 264 28.85 -73.81 -3.20
N LYS A 265 29.05 -73.16 -4.35
CA LYS A 265 29.99 -72.03 -4.52
C LYS A 265 29.59 -70.81 -3.67
N ASN A 266 30.56 -69.93 -3.42
CA ASN A 266 30.42 -68.75 -2.54
C ASN A 266 29.15 -67.93 -2.78
N GLY A 267 28.47 -67.59 -1.68
CA GLY A 267 27.20 -66.85 -1.67
C GLY A 267 25.95 -67.72 -1.76
N ARG A 268 26.10 -69.04 -1.93
CA ARG A 268 25.01 -70.03 -1.90
C ARG A 268 25.06 -70.85 -0.62
N PHE A 269 23.92 -71.34 -0.16
CA PHE A 269 23.82 -72.22 1.01
C PHE A 269 23.16 -73.54 0.62
N HIS A 270 23.59 -74.64 1.25
CA HIS A 270 23.04 -75.98 1.00
C HIS A 270 21.81 -76.22 1.88
N ASP A 271 20.79 -76.87 1.32
CA ASP A 271 19.63 -77.37 2.05
C ASP A 271 19.27 -78.77 1.54
N ALA A 272 19.00 -79.71 2.45
CA ALA A 272 18.79 -81.13 2.14
C ALA A 272 17.39 -81.44 1.55
N TRP A 273 16.48 -80.47 1.52
CA TRP A 273 15.11 -80.66 1.02
C TRP A 273 15.06 -81.12 -0.44
N ASP A 274 14.18 -82.09 -0.73
CA ASP A 274 13.95 -82.65 -2.07
C ASP A 274 15.24 -83.16 -2.76
N GLY A 275 16.02 -83.96 -2.03
CA GLY A 275 17.25 -84.57 -2.54
C GLY A 275 18.44 -83.60 -2.59
N GLY A 276 18.38 -82.52 -1.81
CA GLY A 276 19.48 -81.58 -1.63
C GLY A 276 19.63 -80.55 -2.77
N GLY A 277 20.06 -79.34 -2.42
CA GLY A 277 20.42 -78.33 -3.42
C GLY A 277 21.13 -77.11 -2.85
N CYS A 278 21.69 -76.30 -3.75
CA CYS A 278 22.29 -75.02 -3.40
C CYS A 278 21.34 -73.87 -3.74
N TRP A 279 21.12 -72.99 -2.77
CA TRP A 279 20.09 -71.95 -2.79
C TRP A 279 20.69 -70.56 -2.53
N THR A 280 19.99 -69.52 -2.98
CA THR A 280 20.30 -68.14 -2.62
C THR A 280 19.05 -67.37 -2.23
N CYS A 281 19.22 -66.39 -1.35
CA CYS A 281 18.23 -65.35 -1.14
C CYS A 281 18.37 -64.23 -2.18
N PRO A 282 17.28 -63.50 -2.48
CA PRO A 282 17.36 -62.29 -3.31
C PRO A 282 18.34 -61.26 -2.73
N PRO A 283 18.89 -60.35 -3.56
CA PRO A 283 19.79 -59.30 -3.08
C PRO A 283 19.16 -58.48 -1.95
N GLY A 284 19.89 -58.32 -0.84
CA GLY A 284 19.42 -57.62 0.36
C GLY A 284 18.59 -58.46 1.34
N TYR A 285 18.29 -59.73 1.02
CA TYR A 285 17.59 -60.67 1.92
C TYR A 285 18.58 -61.67 2.51
N LYS A 286 18.39 -61.99 3.80
CA LYS A 286 19.15 -63.00 4.55
C LYS A 286 18.31 -64.25 4.75
N ARG A 287 18.97 -65.40 4.90
CA ARG A 287 18.31 -66.67 5.18
C ARG A 287 17.63 -66.64 6.55
N THR A 288 16.36 -67.01 6.62
CA THR A 288 15.62 -67.22 7.87
C THR A 288 15.81 -68.65 8.38
N GLY A 289 15.24 -68.98 9.54
CA GLY A 289 15.14 -70.37 10.01
C GLY A 289 14.00 -71.18 9.38
N ASN A 290 13.14 -70.56 8.55
CA ASN A 290 11.94 -71.20 7.99
C ASN A 290 12.29 -72.23 6.92
N HIS A 291 11.37 -73.11 6.52
CA HIS A 291 11.70 -74.15 5.55
C HIS A 291 12.02 -73.55 4.16
N ILE A 292 12.92 -74.17 3.40
CA ILE A 292 13.46 -73.57 2.15
C ILE A 292 12.39 -73.38 1.05
N ALA A 293 11.36 -74.22 1.08
CA ALA A 293 10.22 -74.15 0.17
C ALA A 293 9.22 -73.04 0.52
N ASP A 294 9.35 -72.43 1.70
CA ASP A 294 8.36 -71.47 2.19
C ASP A 294 8.58 -70.08 1.58
N HIS A 295 7.50 -69.31 1.54
CA HIS A 295 7.52 -67.93 1.05
C HIS A 295 8.36 -66.97 1.91
N ASN A 296 8.74 -67.41 3.11
CA ASN A 296 9.53 -66.67 4.09
C ASN A 296 10.87 -67.33 4.41
N ALA A 297 11.41 -68.12 3.48
CA ALA A 297 12.75 -68.70 3.57
C ALA A 297 13.85 -67.63 3.65
N CYS A 298 13.61 -66.44 3.11
CA CYS A 298 14.51 -65.29 3.15
C CYS A 298 13.79 -64.08 3.72
N ALA A 299 14.48 -63.24 4.50
CA ALA A 299 13.96 -62.03 5.11
C ALA A 299 14.88 -60.81 4.92
N GLN A 300 14.29 -59.65 4.75
CA GLN A 300 14.98 -58.35 4.78
C GLN A 300 14.40 -57.49 5.89
N ASN A 301 15.24 -57.03 6.81
CA ASN A 301 14.83 -56.12 7.87
C ASN A 301 14.52 -54.73 7.30
N ILE A 302 13.42 -54.13 7.76
CA ILE A 302 13.04 -52.75 7.53
C ILE A 302 13.20 -52.02 8.84
N ASP A 303 14.11 -51.06 8.88
CA ASP A 303 14.29 -50.18 10.02
C ASP A 303 13.11 -49.22 10.15
N GLU A 304 12.75 -48.88 11.39
CA GLU A 304 11.72 -47.89 11.68
C GLU A 304 12.16 -46.51 11.15
N LYS A 305 11.26 -45.82 10.44
CA LYS A 305 11.53 -44.46 9.93
C LYS A 305 10.54 -43.49 10.53
N HIS A 306 11.01 -42.30 10.90
CA HIS A 306 10.19 -41.24 11.49
C HIS A 306 10.04 -40.05 10.53
N ALA A 307 8.93 -39.36 10.61
CA ALA A 307 8.65 -38.13 9.88
C ALA A 307 7.68 -37.22 10.65
N LYS A 308 7.68 -35.93 10.33
CA LYS A 308 6.70 -34.96 10.84
C LYS A 308 5.38 -35.07 10.08
N ALA A 309 4.28 -34.75 10.76
CA ALA A 309 2.99 -34.57 10.12
C ALA A 309 2.91 -33.19 9.45
N THR A 310 2.18 -33.10 8.34
CA THR A 310 2.00 -31.84 7.57
C THR A 310 0.59 -31.32 7.73
N LEU A 311 0.45 -30.05 8.12
CA LEU A 311 -0.84 -29.35 8.22
C LEU A 311 -1.48 -29.23 6.82
N ARG A 312 -2.75 -29.62 6.71
CA ARG A 312 -3.55 -29.53 5.48
C ARG A 312 -4.63 -28.46 5.52
N GLY A 313 -4.99 -27.98 6.70
CA GLY A 313 -5.98 -26.93 6.87
C GLY A 313 -6.74 -27.06 8.18
N LYS A 314 -7.84 -26.31 8.29
CA LYS A 314 -8.76 -26.41 9.43
C LYS A 314 -9.60 -27.67 9.34
N ALA A 315 -9.93 -28.25 10.49
CA ALA A 315 -10.83 -29.38 10.59
C ALA A 315 -12.23 -28.90 11.01
N GLU A 316 -13.09 -28.64 10.03
CA GLU A 316 -14.43 -28.09 10.23
C GLU A 316 -15.45 -28.89 9.41
N CYS A 317 -16.54 -29.34 10.07
CA CYS A 317 -17.71 -29.88 9.36
C CYS A 317 -18.49 -28.75 8.68
N LYS A 318 -19.22 -29.05 7.62
CA LYS A 318 -20.02 -28.04 6.91
C LYS A 318 -21.19 -27.58 7.78
N ALA A 319 -21.73 -26.40 7.47
CA ALA A 319 -22.92 -25.90 8.15
C ALA A 319 -24.08 -26.92 8.05
N GLY A 320 -24.61 -27.33 9.21
CA GLY A 320 -25.66 -28.37 9.32
C GLY A 320 -25.14 -29.78 9.65
N GLU A 321 -23.83 -30.00 9.58
CA GLU A 321 -23.17 -31.24 10.01
C GLU A 321 -22.62 -31.09 11.45
N PHE A 322 -22.43 -32.22 12.13
CA PHE A 322 -21.83 -32.28 13.46
C PHE A 322 -20.69 -33.30 13.52
N PHE A 323 -19.69 -32.97 14.33
CA PHE A 323 -18.48 -33.76 14.49
C PHE A 323 -18.71 -34.99 15.37
N ASP A 324 -18.19 -36.13 14.91
CA ASP A 324 -18.03 -37.33 15.71
C ASP A 324 -16.54 -37.76 15.69
N PRO A 325 -15.91 -38.05 16.84
CA PRO A 325 -14.48 -38.32 16.93
C PRO A 325 -14.06 -39.73 16.45
N ARG A 326 -15.00 -40.61 16.09
CA ARG A 326 -14.67 -41.96 15.61
C ARG A 326 -13.93 -41.89 14.26
N ASN A 327 -13.20 -42.97 13.95
CA ASN A 327 -12.49 -43.13 12.67
C ASN A 327 -11.58 -41.96 12.26
N ASN A 328 -10.90 -41.32 13.24
CA ASN A 328 -10.05 -40.13 13.06
C ASN A 328 -10.80 -38.83 12.68
N GLY A 329 -12.10 -38.78 12.93
CA GLY A 329 -12.96 -37.62 12.76
C GLY A 329 -13.90 -37.76 11.58
N GLU A 330 -15.19 -37.83 11.87
CA GLU A 330 -16.28 -37.94 10.90
C GLU A 330 -17.24 -36.75 11.05
N CYS A 331 -17.84 -36.34 9.93
CA CYS A 331 -18.96 -35.40 9.92
C CYS A 331 -20.25 -36.15 9.65
N TRP A 332 -21.25 -35.93 10.50
CA TRP A 332 -22.55 -36.58 10.43
C TRP A 332 -23.64 -35.51 10.30
N THR A 333 -24.73 -35.85 9.61
CA THR A 333 -25.88 -34.96 9.49
C THR A 333 -27.15 -35.68 9.89
N CYS A 334 -28.06 -34.96 10.53
CA CYS A 334 -29.42 -35.45 10.72
C CYS A 334 -30.24 -35.19 9.45
N PRO A 335 -31.18 -36.09 9.11
CA PRO A 335 -32.16 -35.81 8.05
C PRO A 335 -32.94 -34.52 8.33
N SER A 336 -33.30 -33.81 7.27
CA SER A 336 -34.04 -32.55 7.37
C SER A 336 -35.31 -32.68 8.24
N GLY A 337 -35.49 -31.76 9.18
CA GLY A 337 -36.61 -31.78 10.13
C GLY A 337 -36.42 -32.67 11.37
N THR A 338 -35.21 -33.21 11.59
CA THR A 338 -34.84 -33.97 12.81
C THR A 338 -33.63 -33.33 13.48
N TYR A 339 -33.48 -33.49 14.80
CA TYR A 339 -32.38 -32.94 15.59
C TYR A 339 -31.55 -34.03 16.24
N ARG A 340 -30.27 -33.73 16.47
CA ARG A 340 -29.31 -34.64 17.10
C ARG A 340 -29.73 -34.95 18.53
N THR A 341 -29.82 -36.22 18.87
CA THR A 341 -30.01 -36.68 20.24
C THR A 341 -28.67 -36.98 20.92
N VAL A 342 -28.73 -37.31 22.20
CA VAL A 342 -27.57 -37.81 22.96
C VAL A 342 -27.16 -39.24 22.59
N HIS A 343 -27.98 -39.98 21.84
CA HIS A 343 -27.71 -41.38 21.48
C HIS A 343 -26.58 -41.47 20.45
N PRO A 344 -25.78 -42.55 20.37
CA PRO A 344 -24.69 -42.67 19.40
C PRO A 344 -25.11 -42.39 17.95
N VAL A 345 -24.26 -41.74 17.13
CA VAL A 345 -24.61 -41.34 15.75
C VAL A 345 -24.92 -42.53 14.83
N THR A 346 -24.41 -43.73 15.16
CA THR A 346 -24.70 -44.98 14.44
C THR A 346 -26.00 -45.66 14.85
N GLY A 347 -26.71 -45.15 15.86
CA GLY A 347 -27.97 -45.70 16.32
C GLY A 347 -29.18 -45.10 15.60
N ASN A 348 -30.28 -45.84 15.52
CA ASN A 348 -31.55 -45.38 14.92
C ASN A 348 -32.26 -44.28 15.74
N GLN A 349 -31.72 -43.95 16.91
CA GLN A 349 -32.19 -42.87 17.77
C GLN A 349 -31.29 -41.64 17.67
N ALA A 350 -30.28 -41.65 16.78
CA ALA A 350 -29.29 -40.60 16.65
C ALA A 350 -29.90 -39.23 16.33
N CYS A 351 -31.02 -39.22 15.61
CA CYS A 351 -31.77 -38.04 15.26
C CYS A 351 -33.25 -38.25 15.61
N GLU A 352 -33.93 -37.21 16.07
CA GLU A 352 -35.35 -37.28 16.37
C GLU A 352 -36.10 -36.03 15.93
N ARG A 353 -37.36 -36.19 15.53
CA ARG A 353 -38.31 -35.09 15.33
C ARG A 353 -39.23 -35.01 16.53
N ARG A 354 -39.26 -33.86 17.20
CA ARG A 354 -40.14 -33.57 18.34
C ARG A 354 -41.58 -33.68 17.85
N ALA A 355 -42.37 -34.54 18.50
CA ALA A 355 -43.79 -34.59 18.23
C ALA A 355 -44.44 -33.24 18.56
N GLY A 356 -45.38 -32.80 17.73
CA GLY A 356 -46.22 -31.64 18.03
C GLY A 356 -45.62 -30.27 17.74
N VAL A 357 -44.45 -30.15 17.08
CA VAL A 357 -43.77 -28.85 16.88
C VAL A 357 -43.13 -28.70 15.48
N GLN A 358 -43.47 -27.61 14.79
CA GLN A 358 -42.82 -27.11 13.59
C GLN A 358 -41.69 -26.14 13.96
N LEU A 359 -40.51 -26.24 13.32
CA LEU A 359 -39.32 -25.43 13.61
C LEU A 359 -38.87 -24.62 12.38
N THR A 360 -38.29 -23.45 12.60
CA THR A 360 -37.72 -22.59 11.54
C THR A 360 -36.66 -21.63 12.07
N LYS A 361 -35.92 -20.98 11.17
CA LYS A 361 -34.86 -19.99 11.47
C LYS A 361 -35.45 -18.62 11.84
N ALA A 362 -34.71 -17.86 12.66
CA ALA A 362 -35.00 -16.46 12.95
C ALA A 362 -34.34 -15.54 11.89
N THR A 363 -34.99 -14.44 11.53
CA THR A 363 -34.48 -13.50 10.53
C THR A 363 -33.88 -12.27 11.21
N GLN A 364 -32.68 -11.84 10.81
CA GLN A 364 -32.11 -10.59 11.28
C GLN A 364 -32.94 -9.42 10.74
N VAL A 365 -33.43 -8.58 11.64
CA VAL A 365 -34.23 -7.40 11.30
C VAL A 365 -33.43 -6.09 11.44
N SER A 366 -32.38 -6.05 12.27
CA SER A 366 -31.41 -4.94 12.32
C SER A 366 -30.09 -5.37 12.97
N GLY A 367 -28.98 -4.66 12.70
CA GLY A 367 -27.66 -4.88 13.32
C GLY A 367 -27.22 -3.71 14.20
N PHE A 368 -26.39 -3.96 15.22
CA PHE A 368 -25.77 -2.89 16.00
C PHE A 368 -24.70 -2.17 15.18
N SER A 369 -24.66 -0.84 15.23
CA SER A 369 -23.68 -0.06 14.46
C SER A 369 -23.04 1.07 15.29
N CYS A 370 -21.75 1.28 15.05
CA CYS A 370 -20.96 2.38 15.58
C CYS A 370 -20.39 3.23 14.43
N PRO A 371 -20.08 4.53 14.67
CA PRO A 371 -19.38 5.37 13.69
C PRO A 371 -18.05 4.74 13.25
N GLY A 372 -17.66 4.94 11.99
CA GLY A 372 -16.38 4.41 11.47
C GLY A 372 -15.17 4.89 12.28
N GLY A 373 -14.19 4.00 12.51
CA GLY A 373 -13.01 4.28 13.34
C GLY A 373 -13.24 4.16 14.85
N THR A 374 -14.39 3.61 15.26
CA THR A 374 -14.72 3.32 16.67
C THR A 374 -15.00 1.83 16.84
N PHE A 375 -14.87 1.33 18.06
CA PHE A 375 -15.18 -0.04 18.43
C PHE A 375 -16.40 -0.08 19.35
N LEU A 376 -17.23 -1.11 19.17
CA LEU A 376 -18.41 -1.38 19.98
C LEU A 376 -18.01 -2.04 21.30
N ASP A 377 -18.44 -1.46 22.42
CA ASP A 377 -18.52 -2.13 23.72
C ASP A 377 -19.98 -2.43 24.01
N LEU A 378 -20.27 -3.66 24.42
CA LEU A 378 -21.65 -4.14 24.62
C LEU A 378 -22.26 -3.61 25.92
N ILE A 379 -21.48 -2.95 26.78
CA ILE A 379 -21.94 -2.41 28.05
C ILE A 379 -22.62 -1.06 27.81
N SER A 380 -23.84 -0.95 28.32
CA SER A 380 -24.63 0.28 28.27
C SER A 380 -23.98 1.40 29.09
N SER A 381 -24.14 2.63 28.63
CA SER A 381 -23.79 3.84 29.38
C SER A 381 -24.59 4.02 30.68
N ARG A 382 -25.62 3.21 30.91
CA ARG A 382 -26.36 3.15 32.19
C ARG A 382 -25.56 2.46 33.29
N GLU A 383 -24.59 1.63 32.94
CA GLU A 383 -23.75 0.94 33.91
C GLU A 383 -22.91 1.96 34.70
N PRO A 384 -22.92 1.95 36.05
CA PRO A 384 -22.28 2.99 36.86
C PRO A 384 -20.80 3.26 36.52
N ILE A 385 -20.02 2.20 36.24
CA ILE A 385 -18.59 2.34 35.92
C ILE A 385 -18.37 3.02 34.55
N VAL A 386 -19.24 2.75 33.59
CA VAL A 386 -19.20 3.36 32.25
C VAL A 386 -19.70 4.80 32.32
N ARG A 387 -20.80 5.01 33.03
CA ARG A 387 -21.42 6.32 33.25
C ARG A 387 -20.46 7.32 33.88
N SER A 388 -19.81 6.93 34.99
CA SER A 388 -18.84 7.77 35.68
C SER A 388 -17.67 8.17 34.78
N ARG A 389 -17.23 7.27 33.88
CA ARG A 389 -16.17 7.58 32.90
C ARG A 389 -16.63 8.61 31.87
N ILE A 390 -17.83 8.46 31.33
CA ILE A 390 -18.41 9.40 30.35
C ILE A 390 -18.56 10.78 30.99
N GLU A 391 -19.11 10.85 32.21
CA GLU A 391 -19.27 12.09 32.97
C GLU A 391 -17.92 12.78 33.24
N LYS A 392 -16.90 12.02 33.66
CA LYS A 392 -15.54 12.53 33.85
C LYS A 392 -14.95 13.09 32.55
N GLN A 393 -15.11 12.39 31.43
CA GLN A 393 -14.65 12.87 30.12
C GLN A 393 -15.34 14.18 29.71
N ILE A 394 -16.64 14.33 29.96
CA ILE A 394 -17.38 15.58 29.67
C ILE A 394 -16.80 16.75 30.45
N ILE A 395 -16.50 16.54 31.75
CA ILE A 395 -15.90 17.57 32.61
C ILE A 395 -14.51 17.95 32.10
N GLU A 396 -13.66 16.98 31.76
CA GLU A 396 -12.28 17.20 31.32
C GLU A 396 -12.19 17.88 29.94
N THR A 397 -13.13 17.59 29.04
CA THR A 397 -13.08 18.05 27.64
C THR A 397 -14.03 19.21 27.33
N GLY A 398 -14.97 19.51 28.23
CA GLY A 398 -16.05 20.48 28.01
C GLY A 398 -17.06 20.07 26.91
N LYS A 399 -16.93 18.87 26.33
CA LYS A 399 -17.81 18.39 25.25
C LYS A 399 -19.04 17.71 25.81
N GLN A 400 -20.20 18.33 25.61
CA GLN A 400 -21.51 17.72 25.88
C GLN A 400 -21.78 16.59 24.87
N VAL A 401 -22.08 15.39 25.37
CA VAL A 401 -22.48 14.22 24.58
C VAL A 401 -23.77 13.64 25.14
N SER A 402 -24.66 13.13 24.30
CA SER A 402 -25.90 12.48 24.73
C SER A 402 -25.64 11.01 25.11
N TYR A 403 -26.04 10.61 26.32
CA TYR A 403 -25.89 9.24 26.84
C TYR A 403 -27.06 8.86 27.77
N GLY A 404 -27.26 7.57 28.05
CA GLY A 404 -28.29 7.02 28.95
C GLY A 404 -29.54 6.46 28.24
N ASN A 405 -29.62 6.60 26.91
CA ASN A 405 -30.82 6.26 26.13
C ASN A 405 -30.77 4.89 25.44
N SER A 406 -29.62 4.19 25.40
CA SER A 406 -29.48 2.92 24.67
C SER A 406 -29.36 1.69 25.58
N PRO A 407 -30.14 0.62 25.33
CA PRO A 407 -29.91 -0.70 25.92
C PRO A 407 -28.85 -1.53 25.17
N GLY A 408 -28.28 -1.05 24.05
CA GLY A 408 -27.55 -1.85 23.06
C GLY A 408 -26.02 -1.68 23.00
N GLY A 409 -25.41 -1.04 24.01
CA GLY A 409 -23.96 -0.84 24.09
C GLY A 409 -23.49 0.59 23.78
N THR A 410 -22.18 0.80 23.83
CA THR A 410 -21.50 2.10 23.71
C THR A 410 -20.36 2.04 22.67
N CYS A 411 -20.12 3.14 21.95
CA CYS A 411 -19.08 3.24 20.94
C CYS A 411 -17.89 4.07 21.46
N TRP A 412 -16.70 3.51 21.34
CA TRP A 412 -15.46 4.07 21.90
C TRP A 412 -14.36 4.12 20.85
N LYS A 413 -13.37 4.98 21.06
CA LYS A 413 -12.13 4.97 20.28
C LYS A 413 -10.93 5.14 21.18
N CYS A 414 -9.79 4.64 20.74
CA CYS A 414 -8.53 4.98 21.39
C CYS A 414 -8.02 6.34 20.89
N PRO A 415 -7.27 7.07 21.71
CA PRO A 415 -6.51 8.22 21.23
C PRO A 415 -5.57 7.84 20.08
N PRO A 416 -5.12 8.81 19.27
CA PRO A 416 -4.05 8.58 18.29
C PRO A 416 -2.85 7.86 18.92
N GLY A 417 -2.20 6.99 18.15
CA GLY A 417 -1.07 6.15 18.58
C GLY A 417 -1.41 5.07 19.61
N HIS A 418 -2.68 4.91 19.98
CA HIS A 418 -3.13 3.91 20.94
C HIS A 418 -4.15 2.95 20.32
N PHE A 419 -4.15 1.73 20.79
CA PHE A 419 -5.05 0.68 20.33
C PHE A 419 -5.75 -0.01 21.50
N ARG A 420 -6.87 -0.64 21.18
CA ARG A 420 -7.72 -1.31 22.14
C ARG A 420 -6.94 -2.40 22.87
N ASP A 421 -6.89 -2.33 24.20
CA ASP A 421 -6.36 -3.40 25.03
C ASP A 421 -7.49 -4.37 25.48
N ILE A 422 -7.16 -5.38 26.27
CA ILE A 422 -8.15 -6.30 26.86
C ILE A 422 -8.90 -5.70 28.05
N TYR A 423 -8.38 -4.60 28.62
CA TYR A 423 -8.95 -3.96 29.81
C TYR A 423 -10.30 -3.33 29.51
N HIS A 424 -11.17 -3.17 30.51
CA HIS A 424 -12.48 -2.55 30.34
C HIS A 424 -12.40 -1.13 29.75
N VAL A 425 -13.37 -0.69 28.93
CA VAL A 425 -13.36 0.65 28.28
C VAL A 425 -13.32 1.82 29.24
N ALA A 426 -13.90 1.65 30.43
CA ALA A 426 -13.84 2.63 31.51
C ALA A 426 -12.49 2.69 32.25
N SER A 427 -11.56 1.77 31.95
CA SER A 427 -10.23 1.73 32.57
C SER A 427 -9.31 2.82 32.02
N HIS A 428 -8.40 3.31 32.86
CA HIS A 428 -7.27 4.15 32.41
C HIS A 428 -6.27 3.37 31.53
N ALA A 429 -6.39 2.04 31.48
CA ALA A 429 -5.61 1.15 30.63
C ALA A 429 -6.42 0.57 29.46
N ALA A 430 -7.59 1.14 29.15
CA ALA A 430 -8.45 0.65 28.06
C ALA A 430 -7.75 0.66 26.70
N CYS A 431 -6.82 1.59 26.52
CA CYS A 431 -5.98 1.70 25.35
C CYS A 431 -4.50 1.63 25.74
N LYS A 432 -3.74 0.83 25.01
CA LYS A 432 -2.29 0.73 25.18
C LYS A 432 -1.58 1.24 23.93
N THR A 433 -0.30 1.54 24.08
CA THR A 433 0.59 1.85 22.97
C THR A 433 1.92 1.11 23.14
N ASN A 434 2.42 0.57 22.03
CA ASN A 434 3.81 0.08 21.91
C ASN A 434 4.64 1.08 21.08
N SER A 435 4.10 2.29 20.90
CA SER A 435 4.65 3.32 20.05
C SER A 435 5.62 4.20 20.83
N ILE A 436 6.41 4.98 20.10
CA ILE A 436 7.35 5.96 20.63
C ILE A 436 6.65 7.30 20.77
N GLY A 437 6.81 7.97 21.91
CA GLY A 437 6.47 9.38 22.02
C GLY A 437 7.59 10.18 21.38
N TRP A 438 7.29 11.07 20.44
CA TRP A 438 8.31 11.80 19.68
C TRP A 438 8.09 13.30 19.76
N LYS A 439 9.16 14.06 20.02
CA LYS A 439 9.17 15.51 19.91
C LYS A 439 10.05 15.90 18.72
N PRO A 440 9.50 16.54 17.68
CA PRO A 440 10.25 16.89 16.48
C PRO A 440 11.21 18.06 16.70
N ALA A 441 12.21 18.17 15.82
CA ALA A 441 13.07 19.36 15.76
C ALA A 441 12.27 20.61 15.34
N PRO A 442 12.69 21.82 15.72
CA PRO A 442 12.14 23.05 15.15
C PRO A 442 12.68 23.28 13.73
N TYR A 443 11.82 23.73 12.80
CA TYR A 443 12.22 24.19 11.45
C TYR A 443 11.84 25.66 11.27
N VAL A 444 12.73 26.48 10.73
CA VAL A 444 12.47 27.91 10.50
C VAL A 444 12.25 28.15 9.00
N GLN A 445 11.05 28.61 8.65
CA GLN A 445 10.74 28.99 7.26
C GLN A 445 11.50 30.26 6.83
N PRO A 446 11.80 30.44 5.53
CA PRO A 446 12.59 31.58 5.05
C PRO A 446 11.83 32.92 5.02
N GLY A 447 10.50 32.93 5.06
CA GLY A 447 9.73 34.17 4.91
C GLY A 447 9.88 34.79 3.52
N LEU A 448 9.26 35.96 3.30
CA LEU A 448 9.38 36.69 2.03
C LEU A 448 10.84 37.07 1.74
N PHE A 449 11.53 37.66 2.72
CA PHE A 449 12.85 38.25 2.50
C PHE A 449 14.04 37.35 2.86
N GLY A 450 13.81 36.13 3.32
CA GLY A 450 14.86 35.11 3.38
C GLY A 450 15.10 34.40 2.04
N LEU A 451 14.25 34.64 1.03
CA LEU A 451 14.40 34.11 -0.32
C LEU A 451 15.27 35.04 -1.18
N ASN A 452 16.33 34.50 -1.79
CA ASN A 452 17.26 35.27 -2.63
C ASN A 452 16.53 35.83 -3.88
N GLY A 453 16.58 37.14 -4.09
CA GLY A 453 15.90 37.82 -5.20
C GLY A 453 14.51 38.33 -4.84
N ALA A 454 13.93 37.92 -3.71
CA ALA A 454 12.59 38.36 -3.31
C ALA A 454 12.53 39.85 -2.98
N SER A 455 13.58 40.42 -2.38
CA SER A 455 13.64 41.86 -2.12
C SER A 455 13.60 42.68 -3.41
N GLU A 456 14.36 42.30 -4.42
CA GLU A 456 14.38 42.97 -5.72
C GLU A 456 13.06 42.82 -6.48
N VAL A 457 12.46 41.62 -6.47
CA VAL A 457 11.15 41.38 -7.08
C VAL A 457 10.07 42.19 -6.37
N ALA A 458 10.08 42.25 -5.03
CA ALA A 458 9.11 43.02 -4.25
C ALA A 458 9.25 44.54 -4.51
N GLN A 459 10.47 45.05 -4.64
CA GLN A 459 10.70 46.44 -5.05
C GLN A 459 10.20 46.72 -6.47
N ALA A 460 10.43 45.78 -7.41
CA ALA A 460 9.93 45.91 -8.78
C ALA A 460 8.39 45.89 -8.85
N VAL A 461 7.74 45.05 -8.03
CA VAL A 461 6.28 45.03 -7.87
C VAL A 461 5.75 46.37 -7.36
N LEU A 462 6.40 46.97 -6.37
CA LEU A 462 6.01 48.29 -5.84
C LEU A 462 6.24 49.42 -6.85
N ALA A 463 7.33 49.35 -7.63
CA ALA A 463 7.64 50.34 -8.65
C ALA A 463 6.66 50.29 -9.84
N ASP A 464 6.29 49.08 -10.29
CA ASP A 464 5.33 48.84 -11.38
C ASP A 464 3.88 49.12 -10.96
N GLY A 465 3.52 48.75 -9.72
CA GLY A 465 2.23 49.03 -9.10
C GLY A 465 1.03 48.26 -9.66
N ARG A 466 1.03 47.82 -10.92
CA ARG A 466 -0.15 47.25 -11.61
C ARG A 466 -0.75 46.03 -10.91
N ASP A 467 0.08 45.06 -10.55
CA ASP A 467 -0.38 43.84 -9.88
C ASP A 467 -0.96 44.13 -8.49
N LEU A 468 -0.32 45.04 -7.75
CA LEU A 468 -0.72 45.41 -6.40
C LEU A 468 -2.00 46.26 -6.39
N GLU A 469 -2.10 47.26 -7.27
CA GLU A 469 -3.29 48.12 -7.42
C GLU A 469 -4.52 47.30 -7.85
N ALA A 470 -4.36 46.32 -8.73
CA ALA A 470 -5.47 45.46 -9.13
C ALA A 470 -5.94 44.54 -7.98
N LEU A 471 -5.03 44.08 -7.11
CA LEU A 471 -5.39 43.33 -5.90
C LEU A 471 -6.08 44.22 -4.86
N ILE A 472 -5.59 45.46 -4.67
CA ILE A 472 -6.21 46.48 -3.79
C ILE A 472 -7.62 46.79 -4.26
N ALA A 473 -7.83 46.98 -5.57
CA ALA A 473 -9.14 47.26 -6.14
C ALA A 473 -10.12 46.11 -5.95
N ALA A 474 -9.67 44.86 -6.15
CA ALA A 474 -10.49 43.67 -5.90
C ALA A 474 -10.87 43.55 -4.41
N MET A 475 -9.94 43.85 -3.50
CA MET A 475 -10.21 43.85 -2.06
C MET A 475 -11.20 44.93 -1.65
N ALA A 476 -10.99 46.18 -2.08
CA ALA A 476 -11.88 47.31 -1.79
C ALA A 476 -13.31 47.03 -2.24
N ALA A 477 -13.47 46.43 -3.42
CA ALA A 477 -14.78 46.07 -3.96
C ALA A 477 -15.45 44.92 -3.18
N ASP A 478 -14.70 43.89 -2.79
CA ASP A 478 -15.25 42.78 -1.99
C ASP A 478 -15.59 43.20 -0.54
N THR A 479 -14.84 44.13 0.07
CA THR A 479 -15.09 44.64 1.44
C THR A 479 -16.02 45.84 1.50
N LYS A 480 -16.32 46.47 0.36
CA LYS A 480 -17.04 47.76 0.26
C LYS A 480 -16.31 48.92 0.96
N THR A 481 -14.99 48.82 1.11
CA THR A 481 -14.16 49.91 1.61
C THR A 481 -13.88 50.88 0.46
N PRO A 482 -13.95 52.21 0.67
CA PRO A 482 -13.52 53.17 -0.33
C PRO A 482 -12.11 52.85 -0.84
N LEU A 483 -11.93 52.82 -2.17
CA LEU A 483 -10.66 52.43 -2.80
C LEU A 483 -9.48 53.28 -2.28
N ALA A 484 -9.69 54.58 -2.09
CA ALA A 484 -8.66 55.48 -1.58
C ALA A 484 -8.23 55.16 -0.14
N GLU A 485 -9.16 54.72 0.70
CA GLU A 485 -8.90 54.30 2.09
C GLU A 485 -8.13 52.98 2.11
N MET A 486 -8.64 51.95 1.42
CA MET A 486 -7.97 50.64 1.31
C MET A 486 -6.55 50.77 0.73
N ARG A 487 -6.39 51.60 -0.31
CA ARG A 487 -5.09 51.85 -0.94
C ARG A 487 -4.10 52.46 0.04
N LYS A 488 -4.53 53.50 0.78
CA LYS A 488 -3.70 54.16 1.79
C LYS A 488 -3.25 53.16 2.86
N ASP A 489 -4.18 52.40 3.43
CA ASP A 489 -3.88 51.43 4.49
C ASP A 489 -2.86 50.38 4.04
N ILE A 490 -3.03 49.82 2.84
CA ILE A 490 -2.11 48.80 2.32
C ILE A 490 -0.71 49.36 2.03
N TYR A 491 -0.59 50.58 1.51
CA TYR A 491 0.73 51.18 1.28
C TYR A 491 1.39 51.62 2.59
N ASP A 492 0.63 52.10 3.58
CA ASP A 492 1.14 52.44 4.92
C ASP A 492 1.62 51.15 5.66
N ASP A 493 0.90 50.03 5.50
CA ASP A 493 1.31 48.70 5.99
C ASP A 493 2.58 48.20 5.31
N ILE A 494 2.71 48.36 3.99
CA ILE A 494 3.93 47.97 3.26
C ILE A 494 5.11 48.85 3.65
N ALA A 495 4.90 50.15 3.85
CA ALA A 495 5.94 51.08 4.25
C ALA A 495 6.46 50.77 5.67
N SER A 496 5.57 50.38 6.57
CA SER A 496 5.90 50.10 7.96
C SER A 496 6.42 48.67 8.17
N ALA A 497 5.80 47.65 7.60
CA ALA A 497 6.13 46.24 7.83
C ALA A 497 5.98 45.40 6.54
N PRO A 498 6.89 45.59 5.56
CA PRO A 498 6.79 44.91 4.25
C PRO A 498 6.84 43.38 4.37
N GLN A 499 7.53 42.84 5.39
CA GLN A 499 7.70 41.41 5.62
C GLN A 499 6.43 40.68 6.08
N SER A 500 5.44 41.44 6.56
CA SER A 500 4.13 40.92 6.99
C SER A 500 2.99 41.26 6.03
N SER A 501 3.25 42.01 4.96
CA SER A 501 2.22 42.38 4.00
C SER A 501 1.81 41.20 3.12
N ALA A 502 0.60 40.67 3.35
CA ALA A 502 0.05 39.56 2.58
C ALA A 502 -0.15 39.93 1.11
N LEU A 503 -0.62 41.15 0.82
CA LEU A 503 -0.83 41.63 -0.55
C LEU A 503 0.48 41.80 -1.32
N LEU A 504 1.53 42.32 -0.68
CA LEU A 504 2.86 42.37 -1.28
C LEU A 504 3.37 40.97 -1.60
N SER A 505 3.25 40.03 -0.64
CA SER A 505 3.65 38.63 -0.83
C SER A 505 2.89 37.96 -1.98
N VAL A 506 1.60 38.24 -2.14
CA VAL A 506 0.77 37.69 -3.25
C VAL A 506 1.13 38.33 -4.59
N ALA A 507 1.42 39.62 -4.62
CA ALA A 507 1.88 40.29 -5.84
C ALA A 507 3.25 39.75 -6.28
N VAL A 508 4.15 39.46 -5.34
CA VAL A 508 5.42 38.76 -5.60
C VAL A 508 5.16 37.34 -6.11
N TYR A 509 4.24 36.58 -5.50
CA TYR A 509 3.85 35.26 -5.97
C TYR A 509 3.41 35.26 -7.44
N LYS A 510 2.61 36.25 -7.89
CA LYS A 510 2.20 36.35 -9.30
C LYS A 510 3.40 36.47 -10.25
N ARG A 511 4.45 37.18 -9.85
CA ARG A 511 5.71 37.27 -10.62
C ARG A 511 6.47 35.95 -10.62
N ILE A 512 6.47 35.23 -9.50
CA ILE A 512 7.07 33.90 -9.37
C ILE A 512 6.34 32.90 -10.28
N GLU A 513 5.01 32.85 -10.23
CA GLU A 513 4.22 31.97 -11.09
C GLU A 513 4.45 32.27 -12.57
N ALA A 514 4.46 33.55 -12.96
CA ALA A 514 4.77 33.96 -14.33
C ALA A 514 6.19 33.53 -14.76
N ALA A 515 7.17 33.66 -13.87
CA ALA A 515 8.55 33.26 -14.13
C ALA A 515 8.72 31.73 -14.21
N VAL A 516 7.95 30.95 -13.44
CA VAL A 516 7.92 29.48 -13.53
C VAL A 516 7.30 29.04 -14.86
N ARG A 517 6.17 29.65 -15.26
CA ARG A 517 5.47 29.33 -16.51
C ARG A 517 6.28 29.75 -17.75
N ASN A 518 7.00 30.87 -17.69
CA ASN A 518 7.75 31.44 -18.82
C ASN A 518 9.19 31.84 -18.43
N PRO A 519 10.08 30.87 -18.16
CA PRO A 519 11.42 31.15 -17.65
C PRO A 519 12.31 31.96 -18.61
N ALA A 520 12.04 31.90 -19.91
CA ALA A 520 12.75 32.67 -20.93
C ALA A 520 12.49 34.20 -20.84
N GLN A 521 11.34 34.60 -20.27
CA GLN A 521 10.96 36.01 -20.11
C GLN A 521 11.26 36.55 -18.71
N ALA A 522 11.71 35.70 -17.79
CA ALA A 522 11.96 36.06 -16.40
C ALA A 522 13.25 36.90 -16.24
N THR A 523 13.16 37.94 -15.43
CA THR A 523 14.31 38.76 -15.01
C THR A 523 15.32 37.93 -14.20
N ALA A 524 16.53 38.47 -14.02
CA ALA A 524 17.54 37.82 -13.19
C ALA A 524 17.12 37.69 -11.72
N ALA A 525 16.34 38.64 -11.19
CA ALA A 525 15.80 38.59 -9.83
C ALA A 525 14.70 37.53 -9.70
N GLU A 526 13.78 37.46 -10.69
CA GLU A 526 12.72 36.43 -10.72
C GLU A 526 13.29 35.01 -10.82
N ARG A 527 14.32 34.80 -11.65
CA ARG A 527 15.00 33.49 -11.72
C ARG A 527 15.68 33.10 -10.41
N ARG A 528 16.31 34.06 -9.72
CA ARG A 528 16.91 33.82 -8.40
C ARG A 528 15.86 33.46 -7.35
N VAL A 529 14.73 34.16 -7.32
CA VAL A 529 13.69 33.87 -6.32
C VAL A 529 13.03 32.53 -6.57
N VAL A 530 12.76 32.16 -7.83
CA VAL A 530 12.26 30.83 -8.21
C VAL A 530 13.25 29.73 -7.76
N ALA A 531 14.54 29.91 -8.01
CA ALA A 531 15.56 28.95 -7.59
C ALA A 531 15.65 28.84 -6.05
N SER A 532 15.58 29.96 -5.33
CA SER A 532 15.62 29.97 -3.86
C SER A 532 14.39 29.34 -3.23
N LEU A 533 13.21 29.51 -3.85
CA LEU A 533 11.98 28.87 -3.41
C LEU A 533 12.02 27.36 -3.65
N ALA A 534 12.49 26.92 -4.83
CA ALA A 534 12.68 25.50 -5.12
C ALA A 534 13.62 24.82 -4.11
N GLU A 535 14.69 25.52 -3.70
CA GLU A 535 15.62 25.03 -2.69
C GLU A 535 14.99 25.01 -1.28
N ALA A 536 14.23 26.04 -0.90
CA ALA A 536 13.51 26.08 0.37
C ALA A 536 12.51 24.91 0.50
N ILE A 537 11.80 24.59 -0.59
CA ILE A 537 10.90 23.43 -0.68
C ILE A 537 11.68 22.12 -0.47
N ARG A 538 12.80 21.93 -1.20
CA ARG A 538 13.66 20.75 -1.08
C ARG A 538 14.17 20.53 0.34
N LEU A 539 14.58 21.60 1.01
CA LEU A 539 15.10 21.53 2.37
C LEU A 539 14.01 21.20 3.39
N HIS A 540 12.82 21.78 3.23
CA HIS A 540 11.68 21.48 4.10
C HIS A 540 11.22 20.02 3.96
N ARG A 541 11.10 19.53 2.72
CA ARG A 541 10.88 18.10 2.41
C ARG A 541 11.89 17.22 3.14
N THR A 542 13.18 17.49 2.94
CA THR A 542 14.27 16.69 3.51
C THR A 542 14.19 16.65 5.03
N PHE A 543 13.90 17.78 5.66
CA PHE A 543 13.76 17.92 7.10
C PHE A 543 12.66 16.99 7.67
N ILE A 544 11.48 16.98 7.06
CA ILE A 544 10.35 16.17 7.56
C ILE A 544 10.64 14.67 7.33
N ALA A 545 11.16 14.29 6.15
CA ALA A 545 11.50 12.91 5.86
C ALA A 545 12.58 12.36 6.81
N GLN A 546 13.58 13.18 7.15
CA GLN A 546 14.62 12.80 8.10
C GLN A 546 14.06 12.59 9.51
N ASN A 547 13.20 13.47 10.01
CA ASN A 547 12.59 13.32 11.34
C ASN A 547 11.72 12.05 11.44
N ALA A 548 11.01 11.69 10.37
CA ALA A 548 10.24 10.46 10.32
C ALA A 548 11.15 9.21 10.37
N LEU A 549 12.25 9.22 9.61
CA LEU A 549 13.26 8.16 9.67
C LEU A 549 13.89 8.04 11.06
N ASP A 550 14.26 9.17 11.67
CA ASP A 550 14.85 9.21 13.01
C ASP A 550 13.89 8.62 14.06
N MET A 551 12.60 8.97 14.01
CA MET A 551 11.58 8.43 14.91
C MET A 551 11.45 6.90 14.77
N TYR A 552 11.42 6.40 13.54
CA TYR A 552 11.35 4.96 13.27
C TYR A 552 12.58 4.22 13.78
N ASP A 553 13.77 4.78 13.54
CA ASP A 553 15.03 4.18 13.93
C ASP A 553 15.18 4.12 15.47
N GLN A 554 14.78 5.18 16.19
CA GLN A 554 14.81 5.16 17.67
C GLN A 554 13.77 4.20 18.27
N TRP A 555 12.64 4.02 17.61
CA TRP A 555 11.62 3.06 18.04
C TRP A 555 12.08 1.61 17.81
N THR A 556 12.61 1.31 16.63
CA THR A 556 13.13 -0.04 16.34
C THR A 556 14.31 -0.40 17.25
N GLU A 557 15.23 0.52 17.51
CA GLU A 557 16.31 0.28 18.48
C GLU A 557 15.76 0.01 19.89
N ALA A 558 14.76 0.77 20.35
CA ALA A 558 14.12 0.51 21.64
C ALA A 558 13.52 -0.89 21.75
N LEU A 559 12.82 -1.34 20.70
CA LEU A 559 12.25 -2.68 20.65
C LEU A 559 13.33 -3.76 20.73
N MET A 560 14.41 -3.61 19.96
CA MET A 560 15.54 -4.54 19.97
C MET A 560 16.18 -4.62 21.37
N ARG A 561 16.37 -3.49 22.03
CA ARG A 561 16.91 -3.44 23.41
C ARG A 561 15.95 -4.01 24.45
N GLN A 562 14.64 -3.81 24.30
CA GLN A 562 13.64 -4.45 25.16
C GLN A 562 13.72 -5.98 25.02
N ALA A 563 13.77 -6.48 23.78
CA ALA A 563 13.92 -7.91 23.51
C ALA A 563 15.21 -8.50 24.10
N GLU A 564 16.34 -7.79 23.99
CA GLU A 564 17.60 -8.20 24.61
C GLU A 564 17.51 -8.25 26.15
N ASN A 565 16.86 -7.27 26.77
CA ASN A 565 16.69 -7.22 28.22
C ASN A 565 15.79 -8.35 28.73
N ASP A 566 14.70 -8.64 28.01
CA ASP A 566 13.79 -9.73 28.35
C ASP A 566 14.46 -11.10 28.15
N ALA A 567 15.29 -11.26 27.11
CA ALA A 567 16.13 -12.44 26.91
C ALA A 567 17.09 -12.67 28.07
N ARG A 568 17.74 -11.60 28.55
CA ARG A 568 18.69 -11.66 29.68
C ARG A 568 18.01 -12.08 30.98
N LYS A 569 16.78 -11.61 31.23
CA LYS A 569 15.98 -12.00 32.40
C LYS A 569 15.51 -13.47 32.34
N ALA A 570 15.28 -14.01 31.14
CA ALA A 570 14.77 -15.37 30.94
C ALA A 570 15.83 -16.50 31.05
N GLY A 571 17.12 -16.17 31.11
CA GLY A 571 18.22 -17.12 31.34
C GLY A 571 18.70 -17.91 30.10
N PRO A 572 19.88 -18.58 30.17
CA PRO A 572 20.63 -19.06 29.00
C PRO A 572 19.99 -20.22 28.21
N GLY A 573 19.09 -21.02 28.82
CA GLY A 573 18.35 -22.08 28.10
C GLY A 573 17.26 -21.57 27.16
N SER A 574 16.95 -20.27 27.22
CA SER A 574 15.92 -19.63 26.41
C SER A 574 16.49 -18.80 25.24
N MET A 575 17.82 -18.64 25.14
CA MET A 575 18.43 -17.68 24.20
C MET A 575 18.20 -18.04 22.72
N GLU A 576 18.14 -19.34 22.39
CA GLU A 576 17.81 -19.84 21.05
C GLU A 576 16.32 -19.61 20.73
N GLN A 577 15.44 -19.88 21.70
CA GLN A 577 14.00 -19.59 21.62
C GLN A 577 13.73 -18.08 21.55
N HIS A 578 14.53 -17.27 22.23
CA HIS A 578 14.44 -15.81 22.21
C HIS A 578 15.02 -15.22 20.92
N ARG A 579 16.08 -15.79 20.36
CA ARG A 579 16.56 -15.46 18.99
C ARG A 579 15.53 -15.82 17.93
N LEU A 580 14.86 -16.96 18.07
CA LEU A 580 13.75 -17.36 17.21
C LEU A 580 12.53 -16.45 17.41
N ASN A 581 12.28 -15.97 18.63
CA ASN A 581 11.25 -14.95 18.91
C ASN A 581 11.65 -13.56 18.36
N GLN A 582 12.95 -13.22 18.33
CA GLN A 582 13.47 -12.02 17.65
C GLN A 582 13.29 -12.11 16.12
N LEU A 583 13.36 -13.32 15.55
CA LEU A 583 12.95 -13.58 14.17
C LEU A 583 11.40 -13.64 13.98
N ALA A 584 10.65 -13.75 15.08
CA ALA A 584 9.19 -13.79 15.13
C ALA A 584 8.53 -12.45 15.53
N PHE A 585 9.23 -11.31 15.43
CA PHE A 585 8.66 -9.94 15.46
C PHE A 585 7.72 -9.65 14.26
N LYS A 586 6.89 -10.61 13.85
CA LYS A 586 6.16 -10.64 12.58
C LYS A 586 4.65 -10.44 12.68
N GLY A 587 4.09 -9.95 13.79
CA GLY A 587 2.63 -9.73 13.77
C GLY A 587 1.93 -9.04 14.95
N GLY A 588 2.63 -8.39 15.88
CA GLY A 588 1.96 -7.79 17.05
C GLY A 588 2.39 -6.38 17.45
N GLU A 589 3.52 -5.88 16.94
CA GLU A 589 4.01 -4.54 17.30
C GLU A 589 3.76 -3.55 16.18
N ILE A 590 3.15 -2.43 16.56
CA ILE A 590 2.62 -1.41 15.66
C ILE A 590 3.68 -0.32 15.49
N PRO A 591 4.01 0.11 14.26
CA PRO A 591 4.91 1.22 14.00
C PRO A 591 4.55 2.52 14.75
N PRO A 592 5.49 3.47 14.84
CA PRO A 592 5.22 4.82 15.32
C PRO A 592 3.99 5.43 14.66
N ASP A 593 3.17 6.14 15.44
CA ASP A 593 2.11 6.99 14.86
C ASP A 593 2.76 8.23 14.28
N PHE A 594 3.01 8.19 12.98
CA PHE A 594 3.59 9.31 12.29
C PHE A 594 2.63 10.51 12.25
N MET A 595 1.29 10.32 12.35
CA MET A 595 0.29 11.39 12.26
C MET A 595 0.41 12.39 13.40
N GLN A 596 0.73 11.92 14.61
CA GLN A 596 1.03 12.81 15.73
C GLN A 596 2.23 13.71 15.40
N PHE A 597 3.26 13.18 14.74
CA PHE A 597 4.39 13.98 14.27
C PHE A 597 3.96 15.02 13.24
N ALA A 598 3.10 14.69 12.25
CA ALA A 598 2.58 15.68 11.32
C ALA A 598 1.71 16.74 12.00
N GLU A 599 0.81 16.37 12.93
CA GLU A 599 -0.06 17.32 13.64
C GLU A 599 0.75 18.30 14.52
N GLU A 600 1.76 17.80 15.24
CA GLU A 600 2.66 18.65 16.03
C GLU A 600 3.56 19.54 15.13
N GLN A 601 3.99 19.04 13.97
CA GLN A 601 4.70 19.83 12.97
C GLN A 601 3.81 20.87 12.27
N LEU A 602 2.53 20.57 12.03
CA LEU A 602 1.55 21.54 11.53
C LEU A 602 1.36 22.69 12.52
N VAL A 603 1.34 22.41 13.83
CA VAL A 603 1.23 23.46 14.86
C VAL A 603 2.51 24.31 14.96
N PHE A 604 3.70 23.75 14.73
CA PHE A 604 4.98 24.47 14.82
C PHE A 604 5.46 25.11 13.49
N ASN A 605 5.10 24.55 12.32
CA ASN A 605 5.64 24.94 11.00
C ASN A 605 4.59 25.45 9.99
N VAL A 606 3.26 25.31 10.24
CA VAL A 606 2.19 25.73 9.29
C VAL A 606 1.53 27.05 9.69
N MET A 607 2.14 27.83 10.57
CA MET A 607 1.76 29.23 10.66
C MET A 607 2.49 29.98 9.53
N ALA A 608 1.93 29.92 8.32
CA ALA A 608 1.98 31.09 7.44
C ALA A 608 1.67 32.31 8.35
N PRO A 609 2.36 33.45 8.20
CA PRO A 609 2.20 34.58 9.11
C PRO A 609 0.72 34.85 9.28
N ALA A 610 0.27 35.22 10.48
CA ALA A 610 -1.16 35.41 10.76
C ALA A 610 -1.86 36.22 9.64
N ALA A 611 -1.16 37.20 9.06
CA ALA A 611 -1.58 37.93 7.87
C ALA A 611 -1.85 37.07 6.61
N MET A 612 -0.96 36.17 6.21
CA MET A 612 -1.16 35.28 5.05
C MET A 612 -2.27 34.24 5.32
N GLN A 613 -2.40 33.75 6.55
CA GLN A 613 -3.46 32.81 6.91
C GLN A 613 -4.84 33.47 6.98
N VAL A 614 -4.90 34.70 7.50
CA VAL A 614 -6.09 35.56 7.47
C VAL A 614 -6.43 35.90 6.02
N PHE A 615 -5.44 36.22 5.18
CA PHE A 615 -5.62 36.50 3.77
C PHE A 615 -6.17 35.29 3.00
N LEU A 616 -5.61 34.09 3.22
CA LEU A 616 -6.11 32.84 2.64
C LEU A 616 -7.56 32.58 3.04
N THR A 617 -7.88 32.79 4.31
CA THR A 617 -9.25 32.65 4.83
C THR A 617 -10.19 33.68 4.20
N ALA A 618 -9.77 34.95 4.12
CA ALA A 618 -10.52 36.06 3.54
C ALA A 618 -10.78 35.87 2.04
N SER A 619 -9.79 35.37 1.29
CA SER A 619 -9.91 35.04 -0.14
C SER A 619 -11.01 34.00 -0.41
N THR A 620 -11.41 33.21 0.58
CA THR A 620 -12.52 32.28 0.39
C THR A 620 -13.90 32.96 0.41
N SER A 621 -14.02 34.12 1.06
CA SER A 621 -15.23 34.96 1.16
C SER A 621 -15.23 36.15 0.19
N MET A 622 -14.11 36.43 -0.45
CA MET A 622 -13.88 37.58 -1.34
C MET A 622 -13.81 37.09 -2.80
N PRO A 623 -14.92 37.05 -3.55
CA PRO A 623 -14.97 36.40 -4.86
C PRO A 623 -14.13 37.10 -5.92
N GLN A 624 -14.01 38.43 -5.92
CA GLN A 624 -13.20 39.16 -6.90
C GLN A 624 -11.72 38.91 -6.64
N LEU A 625 -11.29 39.01 -5.38
CA LEU A 625 -9.92 38.73 -4.95
C LEU A 625 -9.55 37.28 -5.27
N ARG A 626 -10.41 36.32 -4.91
CA ARG A 626 -10.21 34.89 -5.19
C ARG A 626 -9.99 34.63 -6.67
N ASN A 627 -10.82 35.23 -7.51
CA ASN A 627 -10.79 35.01 -8.94
C ASN A 627 -9.52 35.55 -9.58
N MET A 628 -8.95 36.61 -9.00
CA MET A 628 -7.71 37.22 -9.46
C MET A 628 -6.46 36.42 -9.07
N ILE A 629 -6.44 35.85 -7.85
CA ILE A 629 -5.30 35.05 -7.34
C ILE A 629 -5.32 33.64 -7.92
N PHE A 630 -6.50 33.05 -8.00
CA PHE A 630 -6.70 31.71 -8.54
C PHE A 630 -7.53 31.84 -9.82
N PRO A 631 -6.93 32.23 -10.96
CA PRO A 631 -7.68 32.43 -12.21
C PRO A 631 -8.33 31.14 -12.72
N GLN A 632 -7.74 29.99 -12.37
CA GLN A 632 -8.19 28.69 -12.82
C GLN A 632 -9.35 28.13 -11.98
N ALA A 633 -10.35 27.55 -12.64
CA ALA A 633 -11.53 26.99 -11.99
C ALA A 633 -11.20 25.85 -11.00
N ARG A 634 -10.13 25.09 -11.25
CA ARG A 634 -9.68 23.97 -10.40
C ARG A 634 -9.14 24.44 -9.05
N ALA A 635 -8.25 25.43 -9.04
CA ALA A 635 -7.70 26.04 -7.83
C ALA A 635 -8.79 26.73 -6.98
N ARG A 636 -9.77 27.40 -7.62
CA ARG A 636 -10.95 27.97 -6.94
C ARG A 636 -11.79 26.90 -6.26
N ALA A 637 -12.02 25.78 -6.94
CA ALA A 637 -12.79 24.66 -6.39
C ALA A 637 -12.05 23.97 -5.24
N GLN A 638 -10.73 23.82 -5.32
CA GLN A 638 -9.89 23.27 -4.24
C GLN A 638 -9.90 24.17 -3.00
N LEU A 639 -9.73 25.49 -3.16
CA LEU A 639 -9.76 26.45 -2.05
C LEU A 639 -11.12 26.46 -1.32
N LEU A 640 -12.22 26.46 -2.08
CA LEU A 640 -13.58 26.39 -1.54
C LEU A 640 -13.89 25.05 -0.87
N ALA A 641 -13.37 23.95 -1.43
CA ALA A 641 -13.48 22.62 -0.81
C ALA A 641 -12.71 22.54 0.52
N ARG A 642 -11.52 23.17 0.62
CA ARG A 642 -10.75 23.28 1.86
C ARG A 642 -11.49 24.07 2.94
N ARG A 643 -12.14 25.19 2.57
CA ARG A 643 -13.02 25.96 3.47
C ARG A 643 -14.19 25.12 3.98
N ALA A 644 -14.90 24.44 3.08
CA ALA A 644 -16.03 23.60 3.43
C ALA A 644 -15.60 22.42 4.33
N ALA A 645 -14.42 21.85 4.12
CA ALA A 645 -13.85 20.82 4.97
C ALA A 645 -13.48 21.34 6.36
N LYS A 646 -12.85 22.53 6.46
CA LYS A 646 -12.51 23.18 7.73
C LYS A 646 -13.74 23.56 8.54
N GLU A 647 -14.71 24.24 7.92
CA GLU A 647 -15.96 24.63 8.58
C GLU A 647 -16.79 23.41 9.01
N ALA A 648 -16.77 22.33 8.23
CA ALA A 648 -17.40 21.08 8.61
C ALA A 648 -16.67 20.36 9.74
N ALA A 649 -15.34 20.36 9.75
CA ALA A 649 -14.52 19.81 10.84
C ALA A 649 -14.77 20.59 12.15
N GLU A 650 -14.85 21.92 12.08
CA GLU A 650 -15.17 22.79 13.22
C GLU A 650 -16.61 22.60 13.72
N ARG A 651 -17.59 22.37 12.82
CA ARG A 651 -18.98 22.08 13.19
C ARG A 651 -19.16 20.67 13.76
N LEU A 652 -18.42 19.68 13.25
CA LEU A 652 -18.31 18.33 13.82
C LEU A 652 -17.66 18.37 15.20
N ALA A 653 -16.67 19.24 15.41
CA ALA A 653 -16.05 19.45 16.70
C ALA A 653 -16.98 20.13 17.72
N LYS A 654 -17.98 20.91 17.26
CA LYS A 654 -18.95 21.68 18.07
C LYS A 654 -20.30 20.98 18.30
N GLY A 655 -20.55 19.81 17.73
CA GLY A 655 -21.67 18.94 18.13
C GLY A 655 -23.08 19.45 17.82
N VAL A 656 -23.29 20.27 16.78
CA VAL A 656 -24.64 20.75 16.41
C VAL A 656 -25.43 19.65 15.67
N GLY A 657 -26.61 19.33 16.19
CA GLY A 657 -27.45 18.17 15.85
C GLY A 657 -28.05 18.13 14.43
N LYS A 658 -28.50 16.92 14.06
CA LYS A 658 -28.92 16.46 12.73
C LYS A 658 -30.01 17.28 12.01
N GLU A 659 -30.76 18.15 12.68
CA GLU A 659 -31.89 18.86 12.03
C GLU A 659 -31.46 19.98 11.09
N ILE A 660 -30.27 20.59 11.27
CA ILE A 660 -29.72 21.57 10.31
C ILE A 660 -28.95 20.89 9.16
N VAL A 661 -28.54 19.63 9.36
CA VAL A 661 -27.79 18.85 8.36
C VAL A 661 -28.62 18.64 7.10
N GLU A 662 -29.94 18.51 7.20
CA GLU A 662 -30.81 18.36 6.01
C GLU A 662 -31.05 19.68 5.26
N GLU A 663 -31.09 20.84 5.91
CA GLU A 663 -31.20 22.14 5.22
C GLU A 663 -29.90 22.53 4.51
N VAL A 664 -28.73 22.23 5.08
CA VAL A 664 -27.43 22.49 4.45
C VAL A 664 -27.12 21.44 3.37
N ALA A 665 -27.46 20.16 3.59
CA ALA A 665 -27.28 19.11 2.58
C ALA A 665 -28.17 19.29 1.35
N LYS A 666 -29.31 19.99 1.48
CA LYS A 666 -30.18 20.36 0.36
C LYS A 666 -29.66 21.56 -0.44
N LYS A 667 -28.82 22.44 0.12
CA LYS A 667 -28.31 23.64 -0.57
C LYS A 667 -26.82 23.58 -0.95
N VAL A 668 -26.02 22.75 -0.32
CA VAL A 668 -24.60 22.56 -0.66
C VAL A 668 -24.27 21.07 -0.53
N ALA A 669 -23.83 20.45 -1.62
CA ALA A 669 -23.50 19.03 -1.70
C ALA A 669 -22.30 18.65 -0.82
N VAL A 670 -22.51 18.55 0.50
CA VAL A 670 -21.53 18.08 1.47
C VAL A 670 -21.64 16.56 1.59
N LYS A 671 -21.02 15.85 0.63
CA LYS A 671 -20.74 14.40 0.67
C LYS A 671 -19.24 14.14 0.95
N ALA A 672 -18.55 15.10 1.56
CA ALA A 672 -17.10 15.24 1.47
C ALA A 672 -16.35 15.35 2.83
N THR A 673 -16.99 15.26 3.99
CA THR A 673 -16.32 15.69 5.24
C THR A 673 -15.57 14.58 5.98
N THR A 674 -15.90 13.31 5.78
CA THR A 674 -14.98 12.19 6.03
C THR A 674 -14.17 11.84 4.79
N LYS A 675 -14.70 12.10 3.59
CA LYS A 675 -14.04 11.81 2.31
C LYS A 675 -12.92 12.79 1.95
N ALA A 676 -12.82 13.98 2.54
CA ALA A 676 -11.76 14.96 2.23
C ALA A 676 -10.45 14.64 2.95
N MET A 677 -10.48 14.22 4.22
CA MET A 677 -9.27 13.75 4.93
C MET A 677 -8.77 12.42 4.34
N THR A 678 -9.66 11.48 4.00
CA THR A 678 -9.28 10.23 3.31
C THR A 678 -8.99 10.42 1.81
N LYS A 679 -9.47 11.50 1.17
CA LYS A 679 -9.06 11.89 -0.20
C LYS A 679 -7.71 12.58 -0.22
N MET A 680 -7.31 13.33 0.80
CA MET A 680 -5.95 13.85 0.89
C MET A 680 -4.94 12.70 1.04
N ALA A 681 -5.25 11.70 1.86
CA ALA A 681 -4.45 10.47 1.97
C ALA A 681 -4.41 9.60 0.69
N SER A 682 -5.49 9.60 -0.11
CA SER A 682 -5.54 8.84 -1.38
C SER A 682 -5.14 9.63 -2.63
N PHE A 683 -4.87 10.94 -2.49
CA PHE A 683 -4.27 11.77 -3.53
C PHE A 683 -2.73 11.72 -3.46
N ALA A 684 -2.16 11.48 -2.28
CA ALA A 684 -0.74 11.27 -2.09
C ALA A 684 -0.18 10.02 -2.78
N MET A 685 -0.98 8.96 -2.91
CA MET A 685 -0.54 7.69 -3.51
C MET A 685 -0.69 7.60 -5.04
N LYS A 686 -0.84 8.74 -5.76
CA LYS A 686 -1.23 8.76 -7.19
C LYS A 686 -0.32 9.54 -8.14
N VAL A 687 0.92 9.82 -7.77
CA VAL A 687 1.83 10.55 -8.66
C VAL A 687 3.14 9.79 -8.86
N GLY A 688 3.87 10.04 -9.93
CA GLY A 688 5.16 9.37 -10.20
C GLY A 688 6.29 9.85 -9.27
N PRO A 689 7.44 9.15 -9.25
CA PRO A 689 8.49 9.23 -8.21
C PRO A 689 9.18 10.60 -8.04
N GLN A 690 8.82 11.62 -8.82
CA GLN A 690 9.33 12.99 -8.65
C GLN A 690 8.30 14.03 -8.20
N ILE A 691 6.99 13.74 -8.31
CA ILE A 691 5.89 14.53 -7.69
C ILE A 691 5.53 13.95 -6.30
N VAL A 692 5.92 12.68 -6.06
CA VAL A 692 5.80 11.87 -4.84
C VAL A 692 6.70 12.33 -3.69
N ILE A 693 7.12 13.59 -3.68
CA ILE A 693 8.08 14.03 -2.67
C ILE A 693 7.47 15.11 -1.79
N ASP A 694 6.71 16.08 -2.31
CA ASP A 694 6.12 17.12 -1.44
C ASP A 694 4.85 16.68 -0.75
N VAL A 695 3.86 16.25 -1.54
CA VAL A 695 2.57 15.79 -1.01
C VAL A 695 2.78 14.54 -0.17
N MET A 696 3.75 13.72 -0.55
CA MET A 696 4.09 12.52 0.18
C MET A 696 4.82 12.79 1.45
N ILE A 697 5.55 13.87 1.71
CA ILE A 697 6.24 13.95 3.00
C ILE A 697 5.29 14.36 4.13
N GLU A 698 4.30 15.21 3.85
CA GLU A 698 3.16 15.46 4.75
C GLU A 698 2.13 14.31 4.77
N ALA A 699 1.97 13.57 3.66
CA ALA A 699 1.07 12.42 3.58
C ALA A 699 1.73 11.05 3.83
N LEU A 700 3.05 10.99 3.99
CA LEU A 700 3.84 9.76 4.21
C LEU A 700 3.51 9.23 5.57
N VAL A 701 3.57 10.17 6.49
CA VAL A 701 3.02 10.14 7.82
C VAL A 701 1.60 9.52 7.84
N VAL A 702 0.71 9.93 6.92
CA VAL A 702 -0.67 9.40 6.80
C VAL A 702 -0.71 8.01 6.11
N SER A 703 0.24 7.71 5.23
CA SER A 703 0.23 6.51 4.36
C SER A 703 0.90 5.28 4.98
N ILE A 704 1.84 5.46 5.92
CA ILE A 704 2.56 4.36 6.59
C ILE A 704 1.60 3.51 7.46
N GLU A 705 0.47 4.08 7.90
CA GLU A 705 -0.50 3.41 8.76
C GLU A 705 -1.19 2.20 8.12
N HIS A 706 -1.29 2.14 6.78
CA HIS A 706 -2.28 1.26 6.17
C HIS A 706 -1.79 -0.15 5.81
N TYR A 707 -0.49 -0.42 5.59
CA TYR A 707 -0.10 -1.74 5.02
C TYR A 707 1.32 -2.27 5.27
N MET A 708 2.10 -1.77 6.22
CA MET A 708 3.48 -2.26 6.37
C MET A 708 3.72 -3.16 7.57
N ALA A 709 4.21 -4.38 7.27
CA ALA A 709 5.02 -5.12 8.22
C ALA A 709 6.29 -4.28 8.51
N VAL A 710 6.66 -4.18 9.79
CA VAL A 710 7.81 -3.43 10.32
C VAL A 710 9.07 -3.49 9.44
N PHE A 711 9.30 -4.61 8.74
CA PHE A 711 10.44 -4.86 7.85
C PHE A 711 10.56 -3.97 6.61
N ASN A 712 9.45 -3.48 6.04
CA ASN A 712 9.48 -2.66 4.81
C ASN A 712 9.46 -1.15 5.10
N ALA A 713 9.19 -0.75 6.35
CA ALA A 713 9.08 0.65 6.73
C ALA A 713 10.41 1.41 6.60
N ARG A 714 11.54 0.83 7.03
CA ARG A 714 12.83 1.50 6.94
C ARG A 714 13.30 1.73 5.50
N PRO A 715 13.28 0.74 4.60
CA PRO A 715 13.65 0.95 3.20
C PRO A 715 12.77 2.00 2.50
N GLU A 716 11.47 2.04 2.80
CA GLU A 716 10.59 3.08 2.25
C GLU A 716 10.93 4.46 2.81
N LEU A 717 11.11 4.62 4.12
CA LEU A 717 11.55 5.89 4.73
C LEU A 717 12.88 6.40 4.12
N LEU A 718 13.81 5.50 3.83
CA LEU A 718 15.06 5.83 3.13
C LEU A 718 14.82 6.25 1.67
N ALA A 719 13.95 5.56 0.94
CA ALA A 719 13.59 5.93 -0.42
C ALA A 719 12.90 7.32 -0.46
N ASN A 720 12.07 7.60 0.52
CA ASN A 720 11.38 8.87 0.67
C ASN A 720 12.33 10.01 1.03
N LEU A 721 13.30 9.77 1.91
CA LEU A 721 14.37 10.73 2.18
C LEU A 721 15.21 11.00 0.92
N ALA A 722 15.55 9.95 0.17
CA ALA A 722 16.28 10.09 -1.09
C ALA A 722 15.48 10.88 -2.14
N GLY A 723 14.16 10.71 -2.16
CA GLY A 723 13.22 11.54 -2.91
C GLY A 723 13.22 12.99 -2.42
N ALA A 724 13.08 13.21 -1.12
CA ALA A 724 13.09 14.53 -0.47
C ALA A 724 14.29 15.41 -0.85
N GLN A 725 15.42 14.76 -1.06
CA GLN A 725 16.68 15.40 -1.42
C GLN A 725 16.78 15.79 -2.90
N GLN A 726 15.87 15.31 -3.78
CA GLN A 726 15.92 15.61 -5.21
C GLN A 726 15.55 17.07 -5.52
N PRO A 727 16.13 17.67 -6.58
CA PRO A 727 15.74 19.00 -7.04
C PRO A 727 14.25 19.08 -7.43
N VAL A 728 13.62 20.23 -7.15
CA VAL A 728 12.20 20.46 -7.42
C VAL A 728 11.98 21.00 -8.83
N ASP A 729 11.18 20.31 -9.63
CA ASP A 729 10.75 20.76 -10.97
C ASP A 729 9.45 21.59 -10.86
N MET A 730 9.62 22.88 -10.54
CA MET A 730 8.52 23.80 -10.25
C MET A 730 7.44 23.86 -11.35
N LEU A 731 7.84 23.74 -12.63
CA LEU A 731 6.90 23.83 -13.75
C LEU A 731 6.05 22.56 -13.86
N ARG A 732 6.68 21.40 -13.71
CA ARG A 732 5.98 20.12 -13.72
C ARG A 732 4.99 20.02 -12.56
N GLU A 733 5.39 20.43 -11.35
CA GLU A 733 4.52 20.42 -10.18
C GLU A 733 3.33 21.39 -10.34
N LEU A 734 3.59 22.62 -10.80
CA LEU A 734 2.56 23.62 -11.07
C LEU A 734 1.53 23.15 -12.13
N ASN A 735 1.98 22.40 -13.14
CA ASN A 735 1.07 21.87 -14.18
C ASN A 735 0.24 20.68 -13.68
N ALA A 736 0.75 19.92 -12.70
CA ALA A 736 0.03 18.80 -12.10
C ALA A 736 -1.08 19.28 -11.13
N ASP A 737 -0.78 20.33 -10.36
CA ASP A 737 -1.72 20.99 -9.44
C ASP A 737 -1.49 22.51 -9.43
N ASP A 738 -2.43 23.24 -10.03
CA ASP A 738 -2.35 24.71 -10.13
C ASP A 738 -2.36 25.42 -8.77
N GLY A 739 -2.75 24.74 -7.70
CA GLY A 739 -2.69 25.26 -6.32
C GLY A 739 -1.36 24.97 -5.60
N TRP A 740 -0.55 24.03 -6.09
CA TRP A 740 0.63 23.54 -5.37
C TRP A 740 1.68 24.64 -5.17
N LEU A 741 2.00 25.42 -6.21
CA LEU A 741 3.02 26.46 -6.10
C LEU A 741 2.62 27.53 -5.09
N PHE A 742 1.33 27.85 -5.04
CA PHE A 742 0.80 28.80 -4.06
C PHE A 742 0.88 28.23 -2.64
N ASP A 743 0.58 26.94 -2.44
CA ASP A 743 0.68 26.30 -1.13
C ASP A 743 2.13 26.29 -0.63
N GLN A 744 3.08 25.91 -1.49
CA GLN A 744 4.52 25.95 -1.17
C GLN A 744 4.99 27.38 -0.89
N TRP A 745 4.53 28.35 -1.67
CA TRP A 745 4.79 29.76 -1.41
C TRP A 745 4.27 30.17 -0.04
N ALA A 746 2.99 29.92 0.27
CA ALA A 746 2.37 30.30 1.53
C ALA A 746 3.07 29.67 2.75
N MET A 747 3.48 28.39 2.65
CA MET A 747 4.26 27.73 3.70
C MET A 747 5.64 28.35 3.89
N SER A 748 6.34 28.68 2.79
CA SER A 748 7.63 29.37 2.86
C SER A 748 7.54 30.73 3.55
N GLN A 749 6.36 31.36 3.58
CA GLN A 749 6.16 32.65 4.25
C GLN A 749 6.15 32.54 5.77
N GLY A 750 6.14 31.33 6.37
CA GLY A 750 5.88 31.08 7.81
C GLY A 750 6.78 31.80 8.83
N ASN A 751 7.74 32.59 8.37
CA ASN A 751 8.55 33.48 9.19
C ASN A 751 8.45 34.93 8.69
N SER A 752 7.59 35.74 9.32
CA SER A 752 7.48 37.18 9.03
C SER A 752 8.41 38.06 9.87
N THR A 753 9.40 37.49 10.56
CA THR A 753 10.35 38.28 11.38
C THR A 753 11.57 38.75 10.59
N ILE A 754 11.81 38.18 9.40
CA ILE A 754 12.95 38.55 8.56
C ILE A 754 12.61 39.82 7.76
N GLU A 755 13.23 40.94 8.15
CA GLU A 755 13.08 42.24 7.48
C GLU A 755 13.89 42.32 6.17
N PRO A 756 13.48 43.15 5.20
CA PRO A 756 14.29 43.38 4.01
C PRO A 756 15.56 44.15 4.36
N GLN A 757 16.68 43.82 3.69
CA GLN A 757 17.98 44.46 3.93
C GLN A 757 17.97 45.99 3.76
N ASN A 758 17.05 46.55 2.96
CA ASN A 758 16.89 47.98 2.76
C ASN A 758 15.44 48.43 2.97
N ARG A 759 14.99 48.46 4.23
CA ARG A 759 13.63 48.87 4.62
C ARG A 759 13.27 50.29 4.17
N SER A 760 14.23 51.23 4.15
CA SER A 760 14.01 52.59 3.67
C SER A 760 13.63 52.64 2.18
N ALA A 761 14.17 51.75 1.35
CA ALA A 761 13.78 51.68 -0.05
C ALA A 761 12.31 51.28 -0.20
N PHE A 762 11.83 50.31 0.57
CA PHE A 762 10.42 49.90 0.57
C PHE A 762 9.49 51.01 1.04
N SER A 763 9.85 51.69 2.14
CA SER A 763 9.10 52.86 2.61
C SER A 763 9.01 53.94 1.54
N SER A 764 10.14 54.29 0.90
CA SER A 764 10.16 55.30 -0.16
C SER A 764 9.33 54.90 -1.39
N LEU A 765 9.43 53.65 -1.85
CA LEU A 765 8.68 53.15 -2.99
C LEU A 765 7.18 53.09 -2.71
N ALA A 766 6.78 52.68 -1.51
CA ALA A 766 5.38 52.66 -1.10
C ALA A 766 4.79 54.09 -1.04
N THR A 767 5.53 55.06 -0.48
CA THR A 767 5.11 56.47 -0.47
C THR A 767 4.99 57.03 -1.89
N VAL A 768 5.95 56.75 -2.77
CA VAL A 768 5.91 57.20 -4.17
C VAL A 768 4.76 56.54 -4.92
N ALA A 769 4.50 55.25 -4.71
CA ALA A 769 3.40 54.53 -5.33
C ALA A 769 2.05 55.10 -4.87
N LEU A 770 1.87 55.35 -3.57
CA LEU A 770 0.67 55.97 -3.02
C LEU A 770 0.43 57.38 -3.58
N ALA A 771 1.50 58.17 -3.78
CA ALA A 771 1.41 59.54 -4.30
C ALA A 771 1.06 59.62 -5.79
N LYS A 772 1.25 58.55 -6.59
CA LYS A 772 0.77 58.50 -7.97
C LYS A 772 -0.76 58.38 -7.97
N GLU A 773 -1.46 59.29 -8.66
CA GLU A 773 -2.91 59.21 -8.83
C GLU A 773 -3.32 57.91 -9.55
N PRO A 774 -4.44 57.27 -9.17
CA PRO A 774 -4.89 56.05 -9.83
C PRO A 774 -5.28 56.35 -11.28
N PRO A 775 -4.92 55.48 -12.26
CA PRO A 775 -5.46 55.61 -13.60
C PRO A 775 -6.98 55.48 -13.53
N VAL A 776 -7.70 56.52 -13.96
CA VAL A 776 -9.17 56.53 -14.06
C VAL A 776 -9.60 55.42 -15.03
N GLN A 777 -10.14 54.31 -14.53
CA GLN A 777 -10.85 53.31 -15.34
C GLN A 777 -12.36 53.55 -15.24
N THR A 778 -12.90 54.35 -16.15
CA THR A 778 -14.34 54.48 -16.38
C THR A 778 -14.80 53.43 -17.40
N GLY A 779 -14.97 52.18 -16.96
CA GLY A 779 -15.54 51.10 -17.76
C GLY A 779 -15.51 49.74 -17.06
N PRO A 780 -16.36 48.76 -17.45
CA PRO A 780 -16.19 47.37 -17.02
C PRO A 780 -14.78 46.89 -17.38
N LEU A 781 -14.14 46.16 -16.46
CA LEU A 781 -12.79 45.61 -16.61
C LEU A 781 -12.58 45.00 -18.01
N PRO A 782 -11.56 45.46 -18.78
CA PRO A 782 -11.28 44.92 -20.10
C PRO A 782 -10.75 43.48 -19.97
N THR A 783 -11.51 42.52 -20.49
CA THR A 783 -11.10 41.12 -20.64
C THR A 783 -10.04 40.89 -21.74
N ASP A 784 -9.56 41.95 -22.40
CA ASP A 784 -8.80 41.88 -23.66
C ASP A 784 -7.43 42.61 -23.65
N SER A 785 -6.75 42.67 -22.50
CA SER A 785 -5.36 43.17 -22.45
C SER A 785 -4.31 42.10 -22.14
N LEU A 786 -4.50 40.90 -22.69
CA LEU A 786 -3.37 40.04 -23.06
C LEU A 786 -2.85 40.49 -24.43
N PRO A 787 -1.52 40.60 -24.65
CA PRO A 787 -1.00 40.90 -25.97
C PRO A 787 -1.54 39.88 -26.98
N LYS A 788 -2.17 40.39 -28.04
CA LYS A 788 -2.65 39.61 -29.17
C LYS A 788 -1.47 38.78 -29.70
N ALA A 789 -1.64 37.46 -29.71
CA ALA A 789 -0.63 36.52 -30.18
C ALA A 789 -0.10 36.95 -31.56
N PRO A 790 1.24 37.00 -31.78
CA PRO A 790 1.77 37.06 -33.12
C PRO A 790 1.27 35.84 -33.90
N ALA A 791 1.01 36.06 -35.19
CA ALA A 791 0.44 35.09 -36.10
C ALA A 791 1.12 33.70 -36.00
N GLN A 792 0.28 32.68 -35.87
CA GLN A 792 0.52 31.26 -36.17
C GLN A 792 1.99 30.86 -36.28
N VAL A 793 2.64 30.65 -35.13
CA VAL A 793 3.86 29.85 -35.03
C VAL A 793 3.47 28.59 -34.27
N ASN A 794 3.41 27.46 -34.98
CA ASN A 794 3.15 26.08 -34.56
C ASN A 794 2.78 25.86 -33.08
N ALA A 795 1.53 25.46 -32.85
CA ALA A 795 1.04 24.98 -31.56
C ALA A 795 1.96 23.90 -30.95
N PRO A 796 2.17 23.87 -29.62
CA PRO A 796 2.89 22.78 -28.97
C PRO A 796 2.14 21.46 -29.20
N LYS A 797 2.86 20.41 -29.61
CA LYS A 797 2.29 19.10 -29.92
C LYS A 797 1.72 18.47 -28.64
N VAL A 798 0.38 18.34 -28.57
CA VAL A 798 -0.38 17.70 -27.47
C VAL A 798 -0.22 16.16 -27.46
N TRP A 799 0.32 15.60 -28.54
CA TRP A 799 0.60 14.16 -28.66
C TRP A 799 2.03 13.94 -29.16
N LEU A 800 2.73 13.04 -28.49
CA LEU A 800 4.02 12.54 -28.92
C LEU A 800 3.81 11.25 -29.70
N GLN A 801 4.24 11.24 -30.97
CA GLN A 801 4.27 10.01 -31.74
C GLN A 801 5.40 9.11 -31.22
N MET A 802 5.06 7.88 -30.86
CA MET A 802 6.04 6.86 -30.52
C MET A 802 6.47 6.10 -31.79
N PRO A 803 7.70 5.58 -31.84
CA PRO A 803 8.12 4.74 -32.95
C PRO A 803 7.30 3.45 -32.99
N GLY A 804 7.12 2.89 -34.19
CA GLY A 804 6.39 1.64 -34.40
C GLY A 804 4.92 1.83 -34.76
N ALA A 805 4.24 0.70 -34.95
CA ALA A 805 2.83 0.67 -35.31
C ALA A 805 2.13 -0.53 -34.66
N ALA A 806 0.96 -0.30 -34.08
CA ALA A 806 0.22 -1.29 -33.30
C ALA A 806 -1.27 -1.28 -33.65
N THR A 807 -1.92 -2.43 -33.50
CA THR A 807 -3.37 -2.56 -33.61
C THR A 807 -4.07 -2.43 -32.28
N ASP A 808 -3.37 -2.70 -31.18
CA ASP A 808 -3.89 -2.59 -29.82
C ASP A 808 -2.73 -2.36 -28.83
N ILE A 809 -3.04 -1.79 -27.66
CA ILE A 809 -2.04 -1.34 -26.69
C ILE A 809 -2.58 -1.49 -25.27
N GLY A 810 -1.73 -1.97 -24.35
CA GLY A 810 -2.08 -2.18 -22.95
C GLY A 810 -0.99 -1.67 -22.03
N MET A 811 -1.38 -1.09 -20.89
CA MET A 811 -0.44 -0.62 -19.88
C MET A 811 -0.87 -1.01 -18.47
N GLY A 812 0.06 -1.55 -17.70
CA GLY A 812 -0.17 -2.00 -16.33
C GLY A 812 1.18 -2.21 -15.63
N GLY A 813 1.22 -2.03 -14.30
CA GLY A 813 2.47 -2.19 -13.52
C GLY A 813 3.68 -1.39 -14.03
N GLY A 814 3.44 -0.26 -14.72
CA GLY A 814 4.48 0.56 -15.35
C GLY A 814 5.10 -0.02 -16.64
N SER A 815 4.54 -1.09 -17.19
CA SER A 815 5.01 -1.72 -18.43
C SER A 815 4.03 -1.49 -19.57
N LEU A 816 4.54 -0.97 -20.70
CA LEU A 816 3.78 -0.76 -21.92
C LEU A 816 3.97 -1.93 -22.88
N TRP A 817 2.85 -2.49 -23.32
CA TRP A 817 2.81 -3.59 -24.26
C TRP A 817 1.90 -3.25 -25.44
N ALA A 818 2.21 -3.80 -26.61
CA ALA A 818 1.44 -3.55 -27.82
C ALA A 818 1.34 -4.80 -28.69
N ILE A 819 0.24 -4.90 -29.41
CA ILE A 819 0.02 -5.86 -30.47
C ILE A 819 0.42 -5.19 -31.79
N GLY A 820 1.38 -5.78 -32.51
CA GLY A 820 1.91 -5.22 -33.75
C GLY A 820 0.89 -5.14 -34.88
N SER A 821 1.27 -4.50 -35.99
CA SER A 821 0.40 -4.24 -37.14
C SER A 821 0.92 -4.83 -38.44
N SER A 822 1.24 -6.13 -38.46
CA SER A 822 1.65 -6.79 -39.71
C SER A 822 0.46 -6.89 -40.68
N ALA A 823 0.76 -6.85 -41.99
CA ALA A 823 -0.27 -6.98 -43.03
C ALA A 823 -0.90 -8.39 -43.10
N ALA A 824 -0.34 -9.38 -42.39
CA ALA A 824 -0.85 -10.73 -42.37
C ALA A 824 -2.16 -10.80 -41.56
N PRO A 825 -3.22 -11.45 -42.06
CA PRO A 825 -4.44 -11.66 -41.29
C PRO A 825 -4.19 -12.58 -40.08
N GLY A 826 -4.95 -12.36 -39.01
CA GLY A 826 -4.92 -13.16 -37.78
C GLY A 826 -4.03 -12.60 -36.67
N ASP A 827 -3.57 -13.49 -35.77
CA ASP A 827 -2.78 -13.11 -34.60
C ASP A 827 -1.50 -12.35 -34.96
N GLN A 828 -1.33 -11.19 -34.33
CA GLN A 828 -0.17 -10.32 -34.53
C GLN A 828 0.86 -10.53 -33.42
N GLY A 829 2.13 -10.17 -33.69
CA GLY A 829 3.20 -10.25 -32.71
C GLY A 829 2.97 -9.33 -31.51
N VAL A 830 3.36 -9.79 -30.31
CA VAL A 830 3.25 -9.02 -29.05
C VAL A 830 4.62 -8.44 -28.67
N PHE A 831 4.65 -7.14 -28.41
CA PHE A 831 5.86 -6.38 -28.14
C PHE A 831 5.77 -5.66 -26.79
N ARG A 832 6.91 -5.49 -26.12
CA ARG A 832 7.05 -4.69 -24.90
C ARG A 832 7.99 -3.52 -25.13
N TRP A 833 7.62 -2.34 -24.65
CA TRP A 833 8.47 -1.16 -24.66
C TRP A 833 9.56 -1.27 -23.58
N ASP A 834 10.83 -1.06 -23.94
CA ASP A 834 11.94 -1.05 -22.98
C ASP A 834 12.40 0.36 -22.57
N GLY A 835 11.66 1.40 -23.00
CA GLY A 835 12.05 2.81 -22.84
C GLY A 835 12.63 3.43 -24.11
N LYS A 836 13.06 2.63 -25.08
CA LYS A 836 13.70 3.08 -26.33
C LYS A 836 13.20 2.36 -27.58
N THR A 837 12.95 1.06 -27.49
CA THR A 837 12.55 0.20 -28.60
C THR A 837 11.46 -0.80 -28.20
N TRP A 838 10.75 -1.31 -29.19
CA TRP A 838 9.78 -2.39 -29.03
C TRP A 838 10.49 -3.74 -29.12
N VAL A 839 10.53 -4.46 -28.00
CA VAL A 839 11.13 -5.79 -27.90
C VAL A 839 10.06 -6.84 -28.20
N ASP A 840 10.32 -7.72 -29.16
CA ASP A 840 9.45 -8.85 -29.50
C ASP A 840 9.45 -9.88 -28.37
N MET A 841 8.30 -10.08 -27.73
CA MET A 841 8.11 -10.98 -26.61
C MET A 841 7.62 -12.37 -27.03
N LYS A 842 7.70 -12.68 -28.33
CA LYS A 842 7.35 -13.98 -28.93
C LYS A 842 5.92 -14.44 -28.62
N GLY A 843 5.04 -13.49 -28.32
CA GLY A 843 3.61 -13.70 -28.11
C GLY A 843 2.82 -13.42 -29.37
N LYS A 844 1.56 -13.89 -29.39
CA LYS A 844 0.62 -13.71 -30.49
C LYS A 844 -0.78 -13.40 -29.95
N GLY A 845 -1.44 -12.37 -30.48
CA GLY A 845 -2.80 -12.01 -30.06
C GLY A 845 -3.46 -10.93 -30.90
N VAL A 846 -4.71 -10.61 -30.54
CA VAL A 846 -5.54 -9.56 -31.16
C VAL A 846 -6.08 -8.53 -30.15
N ARG A 847 -6.18 -8.88 -28.86
CA ARG A 847 -6.45 -7.92 -27.76
C ARG A 847 -5.47 -8.08 -26.62
N ILE A 848 -5.06 -6.98 -26.00
CA ILE A 848 -4.07 -6.99 -24.92
C ILE A 848 -4.49 -6.12 -23.74
N ASP A 849 -4.20 -6.61 -22.54
CA ASP A 849 -4.15 -5.78 -21.35
C ASP A 849 -3.02 -6.26 -20.42
N VAL A 850 -2.67 -5.49 -19.39
CA VAL A 850 -1.48 -5.72 -18.58
C VAL A 850 -1.82 -5.71 -17.10
N ASP A 851 -1.37 -6.73 -16.38
CA ASP A 851 -1.65 -6.85 -14.95
C ASP A 851 -0.84 -5.87 -14.08
N ALA A 852 -1.20 -5.80 -12.79
CA ALA A 852 -0.57 -4.89 -11.84
C ALA A 852 0.93 -5.16 -11.62
N GLN A 853 1.42 -6.33 -12.01
CA GLN A 853 2.83 -6.72 -11.95
C GLN A 853 3.59 -6.36 -13.24
N GLY A 854 2.91 -5.84 -14.26
CA GLY A 854 3.51 -5.44 -15.53
C GLY A 854 3.55 -6.53 -16.59
N TYR A 855 2.83 -7.63 -16.38
CA TYR A 855 2.78 -8.74 -17.33
C TYR A 855 1.54 -8.69 -18.22
N ALA A 856 1.75 -8.85 -19.52
CA ALA A 856 0.68 -8.85 -20.50
C ALA A 856 -0.18 -10.12 -20.44
N TRP A 857 -1.47 -9.89 -20.63
CA TRP A 857 -2.50 -10.87 -20.94
C TRP A 857 -3.03 -10.57 -22.34
N VAL A 858 -3.07 -11.59 -23.19
CA VAL A 858 -3.52 -11.46 -24.58
C VAL A 858 -4.66 -12.40 -24.86
N VAL A 859 -5.61 -11.92 -25.64
CA VAL A 859 -6.64 -12.74 -26.28
C VAL A 859 -6.25 -12.92 -27.74
N ASN A 860 -6.24 -14.15 -28.22
CA ASN A 860 -5.94 -14.47 -29.62
C ASN A 860 -7.22 -14.53 -30.50
N GLU A 861 -7.07 -14.69 -31.80
CA GLU A 861 -8.19 -14.70 -32.76
C GLU A 861 -9.20 -15.84 -32.48
N LYS A 862 -8.75 -16.95 -31.88
CA LYS A 862 -9.61 -18.06 -31.44
C LYS A 862 -10.31 -17.78 -30.11
N GLY A 863 -10.01 -16.64 -29.48
CA GLY A 863 -10.51 -16.21 -28.19
C GLY A 863 -9.77 -16.82 -27.00
N GLU A 864 -8.66 -17.52 -27.19
CA GLU A 864 -7.90 -18.09 -26.07
C GLU A 864 -7.14 -17.00 -25.31
N ILE A 865 -7.08 -17.15 -23.99
CA ILE A 865 -6.42 -16.20 -23.10
C ILE A 865 -5.01 -16.72 -22.75
N TRP A 866 -4.00 -15.88 -22.94
CA TRP A 866 -2.60 -16.20 -22.68
C TRP A 866 -1.98 -15.13 -21.78
N ARG A 867 -1.23 -15.56 -20.76
CA ARG A 867 -0.55 -14.69 -19.80
C ARG A 867 0.96 -14.87 -19.89
N HIS A 868 1.70 -13.78 -19.92
CA HIS A 868 3.15 -13.79 -19.76
C HIS A 868 3.52 -13.87 -18.27
N ASP A 869 4.47 -14.71 -17.87
CA ASP A 869 4.92 -14.84 -16.45
C ASP A 869 6.28 -14.19 -16.16
N GLY A 870 6.84 -13.50 -17.16
CA GLY A 870 8.19 -12.93 -17.13
C GLY A 870 9.23 -13.77 -17.89
N ARG A 871 8.91 -15.02 -18.22
CA ARG A 871 9.76 -15.92 -19.01
C ARG A 871 9.05 -16.50 -20.24
N SER A 872 7.78 -16.87 -20.09
CA SER A 872 7.02 -17.61 -21.10
C SER A 872 5.54 -17.26 -21.08
N TRP A 873 4.86 -17.61 -22.19
CA TRP A 873 3.41 -17.51 -22.33
C TRP A 873 2.74 -18.78 -21.81
N ASN A 874 1.82 -18.62 -20.86
CA ASN A 874 1.01 -19.70 -20.30
C ASN A 874 -0.46 -19.48 -20.63
N ARG A 875 -1.15 -20.54 -21.02
CA ARG A 875 -2.59 -20.49 -21.32
C ARG A 875 -3.39 -20.36 -20.03
N ALA A 876 -4.24 -19.33 -19.94
CA ALA A 876 -5.20 -19.17 -18.86
C ALA A 876 -6.51 -19.90 -19.20
N ALA A 877 -7.29 -20.23 -18.17
CA ALA A 877 -8.62 -20.79 -18.37
C ALA A 877 -9.57 -19.75 -18.97
N GLY A 878 -10.51 -20.16 -19.81
CA GLY A 878 -11.54 -19.30 -20.41
C GLY A 878 -11.33 -19.02 -21.90
N ILE A 879 -12.36 -18.39 -22.49
CA ILE A 879 -12.39 -17.87 -23.85
C ILE A 879 -12.98 -16.46 -23.79
N ALA A 880 -12.35 -15.51 -24.48
CA ALA A 880 -12.74 -14.11 -24.48
C ALA A 880 -12.65 -13.51 -25.89
N LYS A 881 -13.34 -12.39 -26.11
CA LYS A 881 -13.16 -11.48 -27.26
C LYS A 881 -12.36 -10.25 -26.88
N ASP A 882 -12.39 -9.88 -25.60
CA ASP A 882 -11.68 -8.74 -25.05
C ASP A 882 -11.41 -8.96 -23.55
N ILE A 883 -10.39 -8.31 -23.01
CA ILE A 883 -9.94 -8.48 -21.63
C ILE A 883 -9.59 -7.15 -20.99
N GLY A 884 -10.00 -6.96 -19.73
CA GLY A 884 -9.67 -5.81 -18.91
C GLY A 884 -9.20 -6.24 -17.52
N ILE A 885 -8.16 -5.61 -17.01
CA ILE A 885 -7.43 -5.98 -15.80
C ILE A 885 -7.16 -4.72 -15.00
N GLY A 886 -7.85 -4.62 -13.87
CA GLY A 886 -7.70 -3.48 -12.99
C GLY A 886 -6.37 -3.54 -12.23
N PRO A 887 -5.84 -2.40 -11.77
CA PRO A 887 -4.56 -2.31 -11.06
C PRO A 887 -4.54 -3.00 -9.68
N ARG A 888 -5.68 -3.50 -9.19
CA ARG A 888 -5.78 -4.37 -8.00
C ARG A 888 -5.96 -5.85 -8.34
N GLY A 889 -5.74 -6.24 -9.60
CA GLY A 889 -5.87 -7.61 -10.08
C GLY A 889 -7.30 -8.06 -10.38
N GLY A 890 -8.26 -7.14 -10.46
CA GLY A 890 -9.62 -7.47 -10.88
C GLY A 890 -9.67 -7.75 -12.37
N ILE A 891 -9.88 -9.00 -12.77
CA ILE A 891 -9.88 -9.42 -14.17
C ILE A 891 -11.32 -9.62 -14.66
N TRP A 892 -11.64 -9.00 -15.79
CA TRP A 892 -12.91 -9.11 -16.47
C TRP A 892 -12.69 -9.39 -17.95
N VAL A 893 -13.66 -10.07 -18.58
CA VAL A 893 -13.60 -10.39 -20.00
C VAL A 893 -14.96 -10.21 -20.67
N ILE A 894 -14.92 -9.87 -21.95
CA ILE A 894 -16.05 -10.03 -22.86
C ILE A 894 -15.97 -11.46 -23.43
N GLY A 895 -17.03 -12.24 -23.28
CA GLY A 895 -17.15 -13.61 -23.75
C GLY A 895 -17.40 -13.71 -25.27
N SER A 896 -17.77 -14.90 -25.73
CA SER A 896 -17.97 -15.19 -27.16
C SER A 896 -19.43 -15.33 -27.58
N GLN A 897 -20.36 -15.52 -26.64
CA GLN A 897 -21.78 -15.73 -26.94
C GLN A 897 -22.52 -14.38 -27.09
N PRO A 898 -23.27 -14.17 -28.18
CA PRO A 898 -24.03 -12.94 -28.39
C PRO A 898 -25.17 -12.80 -27.36
N VAL A 899 -25.32 -11.61 -26.81
CA VAL A 899 -26.44 -11.20 -25.95
C VAL A 899 -26.87 -9.77 -26.32
N GLN A 900 -27.97 -9.29 -25.76
CA GLN A 900 -28.40 -7.91 -25.99
C GLN A 900 -27.31 -6.92 -25.52
N GLY A 901 -26.87 -6.04 -26.41
CA GLY A 901 -25.82 -5.04 -26.14
C GLY A 901 -24.39 -5.50 -26.48
N GLY A 902 -24.20 -6.71 -27.02
CA GLY A 902 -22.89 -7.22 -27.45
C GLY A 902 -22.71 -8.71 -27.14
N PHE A 903 -21.73 -9.04 -26.30
CA PHE A 903 -21.45 -10.40 -25.84
C PHE A 903 -21.47 -10.48 -24.31
N GLU A 904 -21.63 -11.70 -23.79
CA GLU A 904 -21.65 -11.98 -22.34
C GLU A 904 -20.44 -11.36 -21.61
N ILE A 905 -20.62 -10.94 -20.37
CA ILE A 905 -19.56 -10.34 -19.55
C ILE A 905 -19.22 -11.29 -18.40
N PHE A 906 -17.95 -11.54 -18.15
CA PHE A 906 -17.49 -12.38 -17.05
C PHE A 906 -16.49 -11.66 -16.15
N ARG A 907 -16.56 -11.96 -14.85
CA ARG A 907 -15.59 -11.54 -13.83
C ARG A 907 -14.86 -12.75 -13.28
N GLN A 908 -13.55 -12.64 -13.05
CA GLN A 908 -12.81 -13.70 -12.38
C GLN A 908 -12.96 -13.63 -10.85
N VAL A 909 -13.38 -14.74 -10.24
CA VAL A 909 -13.53 -14.91 -8.78
C VAL A 909 -12.93 -16.24 -8.35
N GLY A 910 -11.88 -16.21 -7.52
CA GLY A 910 -11.20 -17.43 -7.03
C GLY A 910 -10.64 -18.32 -8.14
N GLY A 911 -10.21 -17.73 -9.26
CA GLY A 911 -9.70 -18.44 -10.44
C GLY A 911 -10.78 -18.98 -11.40
N ASN A 912 -12.06 -18.82 -11.08
CA ASN A 912 -13.18 -19.20 -11.93
C ASN A 912 -13.84 -17.98 -12.58
N TRP A 913 -14.44 -18.17 -13.75
CA TRP A 913 -15.22 -17.14 -14.43
C TRP A 913 -16.67 -17.15 -13.96
N GLN A 914 -17.13 -16.04 -13.42
CA GLN A 914 -18.52 -15.82 -13.04
C GLN A 914 -19.17 -14.88 -14.06
N MET A 915 -20.27 -15.32 -14.67
CA MET A 915 -21.06 -14.49 -15.58
C MET A 915 -21.72 -13.34 -14.80
N VAL A 916 -21.64 -12.13 -15.37
CA VAL A 916 -22.31 -10.94 -14.87
C VAL A 916 -23.33 -10.50 -15.92
N PRO A 917 -24.64 -10.48 -15.60
CA PRO A 917 -25.68 -10.12 -16.57
C PRO A 917 -25.42 -8.76 -17.22
N GLY A 918 -25.45 -8.70 -18.55
CA GLY A 918 -25.14 -7.52 -19.36
C GLY A 918 -24.47 -7.92 -20.69
N GLY A 919 -24.33 -6.95 -21.60
CA GLY A 919 -23.67 -7.15 -22.90
C GLY A 919 -22.66 -6.04 -23.20
N GLY A 920 -21.50 -6.42 -23.75
CA GLY A 920 -20.45 -5.47 -24.15
C GLY A 920 -19.57 -5.99 -25.29
N VAL A 921 -18.80 -5.09 -25.90
CA VAL A 921 -17.85 -5.35 -27.00
C VAL A 921 -16.44 -4.80 -26.73
N ARG A 922 -16.29 -3.92 -25.74
CA ARG A 922 -15.02 -3.53 -25.13
C ARG A 922 -15.15 -3.46 -23.62
N ILE A 923 -14.06 -3.71 -22.92
CA ILE A 923 -14.03 -3.69 -21.46
C ILE A 923 -12.72 -3.14 -20.92
N ASP A 924 -12.82 -2.37 -19.85
CA ASP A 924 -11.67 -2.05 -19.00
C ASP A 924 -12.12 -1.94 -17.53
N VAL A 925 -11.19 -1.96 -16.58
CA VAL A 925 -11.48 -2.16 -15.17
C VAL A 925 -10.90 -1.03 -14.32
N ASP A 926 -11.77 -0.39 -13.54
CA ASP A 926 -11.37 0.70 -12.68
C ASP A 926 -10.52 0.23 -11.47
N PRO A 927 -9.84 1.16 -10.77
CA PRO A 927 -9.01 0.80 -9.62
C PRO A 927 -9.77 0.18 -8.44
N GLN A 928 -11.11 0.22 -8.43
CA GLN A 928 -11.93 -0.47 -7.43
C GLN A 928 -12.24 -1.92 -7.84
N GLY A 929 -11.80 -2.35 -9.03
CA GLY A 929 -12.02 -3.68 -9.59
C GLY A 929 -13.37 -3.83 -10.29
N ASN A 930 -14.04 -2.72 -10.62
CA ASN A 930 -15.30 -2.74 -11.34
C ASN A 930 -15.08 -2.49 -12.83
N ALA A 931 -15.73 -3.29 -13.67
CA ALA A 931 -15.67 -3.12 -15.11
C ALA A 931 -16.45 -1.90 -15.60
N TRP A 932 -15.93 -1.28 -16.64
CA TRP A 932 -16.63 -0.41 -17.55
C TRP A 932 -16.67 -1.07 -18.92
N VAL A 933 -17.81 -0.99 -19.58
CA VAL A 933 -18.02 -1.66 -20.87
C VAL A 933 -18.60 -0.70 -21.88
N ILE A 934 -18.28 -0.95 -23.14
CA ILE A 934 -18.92 -0.34 -24.29
C ILE A 934 -19.84 -1.36 -24.93
N SER A 935 -21.10 -1.00 -25.20
CA SER A 935 -22.03 -1.87 -25.93
C SER A 935 -21.78 -1.88 -27.44
N ASP A 936 -22.40 -2.81 -28.16
CA ASP A 936 -22.41 -2.81 -29.64
C ASP A 936 -22.96 -1.52 -30.27
N GLY A 937 -23.87 -0.82 -29.57
CA GLY A 937 -24.36 0.52 -29.93
C GLY A 937 -23.43 1.67 -29.57
N GLY A 938 -22.25 1.40 -28.99
CA GLY A 938 -21.25 2.39 -28.57
C GLY A 938 -21.57 3.10 -27.24
N ASP A 939 -22.56 2.65 -26.48
CA ASP A 939 -22.91 3.25 -25.19
C ASP A 939 -21.96 2.79 -24.09
N VAL A 940 -21.57 3.70 -23.20
CA VAL A 940 -20.67 3.40 -22.08
C VAL A 940 -21.46 3.07 -20.82
N PHE A 941 -21.12 1.97 -20.15
CA PHE A 941 -21.70 1.54 -18.88
C PHE A 941 -20.63 1.26 -17.84
N ARG A 942 -20.95 1.50 -16.57
CA ARG A 942 -20.10 1.16 -15.42
C ARG A 942 -20.82 0.17 -14.50
N TYR A 943 -20.10 -0.86 -14.05
CA TYR A 943 -20.60 -1.77 -13.02
C TYR A 943 -20.55 -1.13 -11.63
N THR A 944 -21.65 -1.21 -10.88
CA THR A 944 -21.80 -0.56 -9.56
C THR A 944 -21.65 -1.53 -8.39
N GLY A 945 -21.30 -2.80 -8.66
CA GLY A 945 -21.24 -3.88 -7.67
C GLY A 945 -22.49 -4.76 -7.65
N SER A 946 -23.61 -4.27 -8.20
CA SER A 946 -24.84 -5.05 -8.37
C SER A 946 -25.46 -4.91 -9.76
N ASN A 947 -25.41 -3.71 -10.37
CA ASN A 947 -26.02 -3.43 -11.67
C ASN A 947 -25.10 -2.58 -12.57
N TRP A 948 -25.42 -2.54 -13.87
CA TRP A 948 -24.81 -1.63 -14.83
C TRP A 948 -25.50 -0.26 -14.80
N ALA A 949 -24.72 0.81 -14.68
CA ALA A 949 -25.18 2.18 -14.76
C ALA A 949 -24.66 2.82 -16.06
N GLY A 950 -25.55 3.41 -16.86
CA GLY A 950 -25.18 4.12 -18.08
C GLY A 950 -24.43 5.41 -17.78
N VAL A 951 -23.42 5.71 -18.59
CA VAL A 951 -22.59 6.93 -18.53
C VAL A 951 -22.76 7.72 -19.83
N PRO A 952 -23.86 8.47 -19.96
CA PRO A 952 -24.25 9.10 -21.22
C PRO A 952 -23.31 10.24 -21.62
N GLY A 953 -23.40 10.65 -22.89
CA GLY A 953 -22.72 11.85 -23.42
C GLY A 953 -21.60 11.59 -24.42
N VAL A 954 -21.29 10.33 -24.72
CA VAL A 954 -20.36 9.95 -25.79
C VAL A 954 -20.76 8.60 -26.39
N LYS A 955 -20.43 8.38 -27.66
CA LYS A 955 -20.41 7.05 -28.28
C LYS A 955 -18.97 6.63 -28.44
N ALA A 956 -18.59 5.50 -27.86
CA ALA A 956 -17.20 5.04 -27.77
C ALA A 956 -16.96 3.82 -28.67
N ARG A 957 -15.73 3.71 -29.20
CA ARG A 957 -15.19 2.50 -29.83
C ARG A 957 -14.35 1.70 -28.86
N ASP A 958 -13.62 2.40 -28.00
CA ASP A 958 -12.72 1.82 -27.03
C ASP A 958 -12.63 2.67 -25.75
N ILE A 959 -12.26 2.05 -24.63
CA ILE A 959 -12.21 2.65 -23.30
C ILE A 959 -10.94 2.23 -22.58
N GLY A 960 -10.29 3.19 -21.94
CA GLY A 960 -9.10 2.96 -21.12
C GLY A 960 -9.21 3.72 -19.81
N ILE A 961 -8.75 3.06 -18.74
CA ILE A 961 -8.91 3.48 -17.37
C ILE A 961 -7.57 3.40 -16.67
N GLY A 962 -7.09 4.57 -16.26
CA GLY A 962 -5.82 4.67 -15.58
C GLY A 962 -5.87 4.16 -14.15
N GLY A 963 -4.71 3.84 -13.61
CA GLY A 963 -4.56 3.54 -12.18
C GLY A 963 -4.98 4.70 -11.26
N ASP A 964 -4.92 5.93 -11.78
CA ASP A 964 -5.44 7.14 -11.15
C ASP A 964 -6.99 7.24 -11.20
N GLY A 965 -7.65 6.34 -11.93
CA GLY A 965 -9.09 6.35 -12.19
C GLY A 965 -9.54 7.31 -13.28
N SER A 966 -8.62 7.91 -14.04
CA SER A 966 -8.94 8.66 -15.25
C SER A 966 -9.56 7.71 -16.27
N VAL A 967 -10.75 8.03 -16.73
CA VAL A 967 -11.43 7.25 -17.78
C VAL A 967 -11.36 8.05 -19.07
N PHE A 968 -10.78 7.45 -20.10
CA PHE A 968 -10.74 7.98 -21.45
C PHE A 968 -11.49 7.05 -22.39
N VAL A 969 -12.07 7.62 -23.45
CA VAL A 969 -12.63 6.85 -24.56
C VAL A 969 -12.11 7.36 -25.88
N ALA A 970 -11.85 6.42 -26.79
CA ALA A 970 -11.74 6.69 -28.22
C ALA A 970 -13.17 6.72 -28.75
N ALA A 971 -13.68 7.90 -29.10
CA ALA A 971 -15.06 8.04 -29.54
C ALA A 971 -15.26 7.59 -30.99
N THR A 972 -16.50 7.28 -31.38
CA THR A 972 -16.84 6.83 -32.74
C THR A 972 -16.61 7.90 -33.81
N ASP A 973 -16.54 9.18 -33.43
CA ASP A 973 -16.12 10.30 -34.27
C ASP A 973 -14.58 10.37 -34.47
N GLY A 974 -13.84 9.48 -33.81
CA GLY A 974 -12.39 9.41 -33.80
C GLY A 974 -11.75 10.46 -32.89
N GLY A 975 -12.50 11.11 -32.00
CA GLY A 975 -11.97 12.03 -30.99
C GLY A 975 -11.68 11.35 -29.65
N VAL A 976 -10.74 11.87 -28.88
CA VAL A 976 -10.44 11.39 -27.53
C VAL A 976 -11.28 12.16 -26.52
N HIS A 977 -11.96 11.48 -25.60
CA HIS A 977 -12.77 12.14 -24.55
C HIS A 977 -12.37 11.64 -23.16
N LYS A 978 -12.24 12.55 -22.20
CA LYS A 978 -11.95 12.25 -20.79
C LYS A 978 -13.20 12.43 -19.94
N TRP A 979 -13.53 11.47 -19.09
CA TRP A 979 -14.58 11.60 -18.09
C TRP A 979 -14.12 12.49 -16.93
N ASN A 980 -14.89 13.52 -16.58
CA ASN A 980 -14.58 14.41 -15.44
C ASN A 980 -15.36 14.05 -14.16
N GLY A 981 -16.13 12.96 -14.16
CA GLY A 981 -17.02 12.58 -13.06
C GLY A 981 -18.50 12.94 -13.28
N GLN A 982 -18.80 13.80 -14.26
CA GLN A 982 -20.16 14.23 -14.60
C GLN A 982 -20.43 14.22 -16.11
N THR A 983 -19.47 14.65 -16.92
CA THR A 983 -19.57 14.75 -18.38
C THR A 983 -18.27 14.32 -19.08
N TRP A 984 -18.39 13.98 -20.36
CA TRP A 984 -17.25 13.73 -21.24
C TRP A 984 -16.70 15.04 -21.78
N VAL A 985 -15.40 15.27 -21.58
CA VAL A 985 -14.68 16.45 -22.08
C VAL A 985 -13.81 16.01 -23.24
N LYS A 986 -14.06 16.57 -24.43
CA LYS A 986 -13.25 16.31 -25.62
C LYS A 986 -11.82 16.81 -25.41
N ARG A 987 -10.85 16.02 -25.83
CA ARG A 987 -9.42 16.33 -25.85
C ARG A 987 -8.95 16.39 -27.29
N ASP A 988 -7.91 17.18 -27.52
CA ASP A 988 -7.19 17.14 -28.80
C ASP A 988 -6.62 15.73 -28.98
N GLY A 989 -6.52 15.29 -30.23
CA GLY A 989 -6.06 13.94 -30.57
C GLY A 989 -7.11 13.08 -31.26
N ARG A 990 -6.64 12.08 -32.00
CA ARG A 990 -7.47 11.08 -32.67
C ARG A 990 -6.89 9.70 -32.46
N LEU A 991 -7.60 8.88 -31.69
CA LEU A 991 -7.23 7.50 -31.38
C LEU A 991 -8.37 6.56 -31.76
N SER A 992 -8.01 5.31 -32.02
CA SER A 992 -8.91 4.22 -32.42
C SER A 992 -8.99 3.14 -31.34
N GLU A 993 -7.87 2.86 -30.66
CA GLU A 993 -7.79 2.07 -29.42
C GLU A 993 -6.90 2.86 -28.45
N LEU A 994 -7.15 2.75 -27.15
CA LEU A 994 -6.40 3.46 -26.14
C LEU A 994 -6.30 2.67 -24.82
N THR A 995 -5.23 2.93 -24.10
CA THR A 995 -5.03 2.54 -22.70
C THR A 995 -4.61 3.77 -21.93
N VAL A 996 -4.70 3.72 -20.62
CA VAL A 996 -4.35 4.86 -19.76
C VAL A 996 -3.41 4.35 -18.69
N ASP A 997 -2.29 5.03 -18.50
CA ASP A 997 -1.31 4.62 -17.51
C ASP A 997 -1.77 4.85 -16.07
N ALA A 998 -0.92 4.45 -15.12
CA ALA A 998 -1.20 4.64 -13.70
C ALA A 998 -1.32 6.12 -13.28
N GLN A 999 -0.86 7.06 -14.11
CA GLN A 999 -0.83 8.50 -13.89
C GLN A 999 -1.92 9.26 -14.69
N GLY A 1000 -2.75 8.56 -15.45
CA GLY A 1000 -3.84 9.16 -16.23
C GLY A 1000 -3.41 9.69 -17.60
N ILE A 1001 -2.22 9.33 -18.09
CA ILE A 1001 -1.73 9.66 -19.43
C ILE A 1001 -2.28 8.63 -20.41
N PRO A 1002 -3.04 9.06 -21.45
CA PRO A 1002 -3.55 8.15 -22.46
C PRO A 1002 -2.45 7.78 -23.45
N PHE A 1003 -2.31 6.49 -23.70
CA PHE A 1003 -1.57 5.93 -24.82
C PHE A 1003 -2.56 5.34 -25.79
N GLY A 1004 -2.28 5.36 -27.09
CA GLY A 1004 -3.22 4.81 -28.03
C GLY A 1004 -2.68 4.63 -29.42
N THR A 1005 -3.47 3.98 -30.24
CA THR A 1005 -3.19 3.80 -31.66
C THR A 1005 -4.20 4.59 -32.48
N SER A 1006 -3.75 5.31 -33.50
CA SER A 1006 -4.66 5.97 -34.46
C SER A 1006 -5.13 5.00 -35.54
N ASP A 1007 -6.11 5.40 -36.37
CA ASP A 1007 -6.68 4.53 -37.43
C ASP A 1007 -5.61 4.02 -38.41
N ASN A 1008 -4.54 4.79 -38.63
CA ASN A 1008 -3.37 4.42 -39.44
C ASN A 1008 -2.30 3.59 -38.68
N LYS A 1009 -2.65 3.06 -37.50
CA LYS A 1009 -1.82 2.21 -36.63
C LYS A 1009 -0.59 2.88 -36.02
N GLN A 1010 -0.44 4.20 -36.14
CA GLN A 1010 0.63 4.91 -35.43
C GLN A 1010 0.37 4.92 -33.93
N ILE A 1011 1.43 4.79 -33.14
CA ILE A 1011 1.36 4.80 -31.68
C ILE A 1011 1.57 6.23 -31.18
N TRP A 1012 0.72 6.67 -30.27
CA TRP A 1012 0.74 8.00 -29.70
C TRP A 1012 0.67 7.94 -28.18
N MET A 1013 1.42 8.84 -27.56
CA MET A 1013 1.38 9.12 -26.13
C MET A 1013 0.84 10.55 -25.95
N GLY A 1014 -0.16 10.72 -25.09
CA GLY A 1014 -0.65 12.03 -24.71
C GLY A 1014 0.43 12.79 -23.94
N TYR A 1015 0.64 14.06 -24.26
CA TYR A 1015 1.36 14.96 -23.35
C TYR A 1015 0.38 15.32 -22.20
N PRO A 1016 0.82 15.21 -20.93
CA PRO A 1016 -0.03 15.52 -19.77
C PRO A 1016 -0.55 16.95 -19.76
#